data_AF-A0A2K2FT29-F1
#
_entry.id   AF-A0A2K2FT29-F1
#
_cell.length_a   1.000
_cell.length_b   1.000
_cell.length_c   1.000
_cell.angle_alpha   90.00
_cell.angle_beta   90.00
_cell.angle_gamma   90.00
#
_symmetry.space_group_name_H-M   'P 1'
#
loop_
_entity.id
_entity.type
_entity.pdbx_description
1 polymer ?
#
loop_
_entity_poly.entity_id
_entity_poly.type
_entity_poly.pdbx_seq_one_letter_code
_entity_poly.pdbx_strand_id
1 'polypeptide(L)'
;MARSHPLNMYRNIGIMAHIDAGKTTTTERILYYTGKSYKIGEVHDGAATMDWMEQEQERGITITSAATTCFWTSEGQEYRINIIDTPGHVDFTIEVERSLRVLDGAVACFDGVAGVEPQSETVWRQADKYGVPRMCFINKLDRTGANFKYCVQSIIDRLGATPAVLYIPIGLEADLKGLVDLVHNRAIVWKDESLGAEFFYEEIPADLADEAAEYRTKLIELAVEQDDEAMEAYLEGNEPDVATLKKLIRKGTLGHAFVPVCCGSAFKNKGVQPLLDAVVDYLPSPLDIEDVQGVKVDSDEADSRPPKDDAPFSSLAFKVMNDPFVGSLTFCRIYSGTLSKGSYLNSVKGKKEKVGRILEMHANERKDIEEAYAGDIVALAGMKETTTGDTLCAERAPIVLERMEFPEPVIELSVEPKTKADQEKMGIALNRLSAEDPSFRVSTDHESGQTIIKGMGELHLDIIVDRMRREFKVEANVGAPQVAYREYLGKPVDVDYTHKKQSGGTGQFGRVKVKVTPGERGSGITFKDEIKGGNIPKEYIPAIEKGMRETAASGSLVGFPIIDFEIVLYDGSYHDVDSSALAFEIAGRGAMREVAQKAGIKLLEPIMKVEVVTPEEFMGDVIGDLNSRRGQIQGTDTRGNAQVVEANTPLANMFGYVNSLRSFTQGRANYSMIFSHYDEVPANVAAEVKEKLA
;
A
#
# COMPACT_ATOMS: atom_id res chain seq x y z
N MET A 1 15.26 -38.27 -5.93
CA MET A 1 14.89 -38.06 -4.52
C MET A 1 14.20 -36.72 -4.48
N ALA A 2 12.91 -36.68 -4.19
CA ALA A 2 12.01 -35.64 -4.71
C ALA A 2 11.69 -34.47 -3.76
N ARG A 3 12.24 -34.42 -2.54
CA ARG A 3 12.14 -33.27 -1.61
C ARG A 3 13.09 -33.46 -0.43
N SER A 4 13.58 -32.37 0.18
CA SER A 4 14.45 -32.43 1.36
C SER A 4 13.69 -32.83 2.63
N HIS A 5 12.51 -32.25 2.85
CA HIS A 5 11.63 -32.49 4.00
C HIS A 5 10.18 -32.69 3.52
N PRO A 6 9.37 -33.56 4.16
CA PRO A 6 7.94 -33.73 3.81
C PRO A 6 7.11 -32.47 4.11
N LEU A 7 5.94 -32.30 3.48
CA LEU A 7 5.16 -31.04 3.55
C LEU A 7 4.68 -30.71 4.96
N ASN A 8 4.34 -31.72 5.77
CA ASN A 8 3.95 -31.53 7.17
C ASN A 8 5.07 -30.91 8.03
N MET A 9 6.32 -30.96 7.56
CA MET A 9 7.49 -30.36 8.22
C MET A 9 7.83 -28.95 7.68
N TYR A 10 6.98 -28.37 6.83
CA TYR A 10 7.14 -27.00 6.33
C TYR A 10 6.36 -26.03 7.21
N ARG A 11 6.94 -24.86 7.47
CA ARG A 11 6.25 -23.71 8.04
C ARG A 11 6.54 -22.51 7.15
N ASN A 12 5.52 -21.96 6.49
CA ASN A 12 5.66 -20.73 5.71
C ASN A 12 5.03 -19.61 6.52
N ILE A 13 5.87 -18.84 7.21
CA ILE A 13 5.43 -17.87 8.20
C ILE A 13 5.85 -16.45 7.85
N GLY A 14 5.00 -15.49 8.20
CA GLY A 14 5.36 -14.08 8.21
C GLY A 14 5.57 -13.56 9.62
N ILE A 15 6.46 -12.58 9.77
CA ILE A 15 6.54 -11.81 11.02
C ILE A 15 5.91 -10.45 10.74
N MET A 16 4.84 -10.12 11.46
CA MET A 16 3.99 -8.94 11.22
C MET A 16 3.79 -8.12 12.50
N ALA A 17 3.78 -6.80 12.40
CA ALA A 17 3.66 -5.88 13.55
C ALA A 17 3.62 -4.41 13.10
N HIS A 18 3.43 -3.48 14.04
CA HIS A 18 3.71 -2.06 13.85
C HIS A 18 5.22 -1.74 13.83
N ILE A 19 5.56 -0.48 13.58
CA ILE A 19 6.93 0.05 13.55
C ILE A 19 7.55 -0.05 14.95
N ASP A 20 8.82 -0.42 15.06
CA ASP A 20 9.51 -0.57 16.35
C ASP A 20 8.93 -1.64 17.31
N ALA A 21 8.06 -2.56 16.85
CA ALA A 21 7.70 -3.74 17.68
C ALA A 21 8.85 -4.78 17.82
N GLY A 22 9.97 -4.54 17.12
CA GLY A 22 11.14 -5.43 17.09
C GLY A 22 11.00 -6.63 16.17
N LYS A 23 10.24 -6.53 15.06
CA LYS A 23 10.10 -7.60 14.05
C LYS A 23 11.45 -8.06 13.50
N THR A 24 12.19 -7.15 12.89
CA THR A 24 13.48 -7.44 12.25
C THR A 24 14.47 -8.00 13.27
N THR A 25 14.48 -7.47 14.50
CA THR A 25 15.28 -8.02 15.60
C THR A 25 14.89 -9.47 15.93
N THR A 26 13.60 -9.78 15.97
CA THR A 26 13.11 -11.15 16.14
C THR A 26 13.51 -12.04 14.95
N THR A 27 13.44 -11.53 13.72
CA THR A 27 13.87 -12.26 12.51
C THR A 27 15.37 -12.59 12.55
N GLU A 28 16.23 -11.61 12.85
CA GLU A 28 17.68 -11.82 13.05
C GLU A 28 17.94 -12.83 14.18
N ARG A 29 17.11 -12.76 15.23
CA ARG A 29 16.88 -13.75 16.29
C ARG A 29 16.90 -15.18 15.78
N ILE A 30 15.89 -15.42 14.95
CA ILE A 30 15.59 -16.71 14.38
C ILE A 30 16.74 -17.17 13.46
N LEU A 31 17.30 -16.27 12.64
CA LEU A 31 18.42 -16.60 11.77
C LEU A 31 19.67 -17.04 12.53
N TYR A 32 19.95 -16.40 13.67
CA TYR A 32 21.07 -16.78 14.52
C TYR A 32 20.86 -18.17 15.17
N TYR A 33 19.70 -18.40 15.78
CA TYR A 33 19.45 -19.66 16.49
C TYR A 33 19.25 -20.86 15.58
N THR A 34 18.79 -20.65 14.35
CA THR A 34 18.74 -21.70 13.31
C THR A 34 20.11 -21.98 12.67
N GLY A 35 21.18 -21.29 13.11
CA GLY A 35 22.53 -21.44 12.59
C GLY A 35 22.72 -20.91 11.17
N LYS A 36 21.74 -20.16 10.66
CA LYS A 36 21.75 -19.60 9.31
C LYS A 36 22.63 -18.35 9.22
N SER A 37 22.63 -17.52 10.25
CA SER A 37 23.60 -16.44 10.45
C SER A 37 24.53 -16.77 11.62
N TYR A 38 25.83 -16.54 11.43
CA TYR A 38 26.84 -16.71 12.48
C TYR A 38 27.09 -15.44 13.31
N LYS A 39 26.42 -14.33 12.97
CA LYS A 39 26.52 -13.06 13.68
C LYS A 39 25.13 -12.55 14.07
N ILE A 40 25.06 -12.04 15.28
CA ILE A 40 23.92 -11.25 15.75
C ILE A 40 24.03 -9.87 15.09
N GLY A 41 23.19 -9.59 14.09
CA GLY A 41 23.01 -8.25 13.52
C GLY A 41 22.10 -7.42 14.41
N GLU A 42 22.39 -6.13 14.56
CA GLU A 42 21.50 -5.14 15.19
C GLU A 42 21.01 -4.12 14.16
N VAL A 43 19.71 -3.82 14.20
CA VAL A 43 19.05 -2.91 13.25
C VAL A 43 19.57 -1.48 13.42
N HIS A 44 19.81 -1.03 14.66
CA HIS A 44 20.28 0.32 14.95
C HIS A 44 21.72 0.59 14.49
N ASP A 45 22.52 -0.46 14.32
CA ASP A 45 23.90 -0.38 13.85
C ASP A 45 24.02 -0.57 12.32
N GLY A 46 22.88 -0.70 11.61
CA GLY A 46 22.85 -1.01 10.17
C GLY A 46 23.40 -2.40 9.82
N ALA A 47 23.51 -3.29 10.81
CA ALA A 47 24.11 -4.61 10.66
C ALA A 47 23.07 -5.75 10.47
N ALA A 48 21.78 -5.40 10.38
CA ALA A 48 20.72 -6.37 10.12
C ALA A 48 20.85 -6.96 8.71
N THR A 49 20.74 -8.28 8.60
CA THR A 49 20.84 -9.04 7.36
C THR A 49 19.61 -8.87 6.49
N MET A 50 18.43 -8.71 7.12
CA MET A 50 17.14 -8.62 6.44
C MET A 50 16.88 -7.22 5.83
N ASP A 51 17.39 -6.17 6.46
CA ASP A 51 17.34 -4.78 5.96
C ASP A 51 18.56 -4.51 5.07
N TRP A 52 18.51 -5.00 3.83
CA TRP A 52 19.64 -4.97 2.90
C TRP A 52 19.73 -3.68 2.09
N MET A 53 18.65 -2.90 2.01
CA MET A 53 18.68 -1.61 1.32
C MET A 53 19.36 -0.54 2.18
N GLU A 54 20.15 0.33 1.55
CA GLU A 54 20.77 1.47 2.26
C GLU A 54 19.72 2.34 2.96
N GLN A 55 18.55 2.54 2.35
CA GLN A 55 17.45 3.32 2.93
C GLN A 55 16.84 2.68 4.18
N GLU A 56 16.80 1.34 4.24
CA GLU A 56 16.31 0.61 5.42
C GLU A 56 17.28 0.80 6.59
N GLN A 57 18.59 0.66 6.32
CA GLN A 57 19.65 0.84 7.31
C GLN A 57 19.76 2.28 7.81
N GLU A 58 19.67 3.28 6.92
CA GLU A 58 19.72 4.70 7.28
C GLU A 58 18.54 5.13 8.16
N ARG A 59 17.35 4.53 7.95
CA ARG A 59 16.11 4.93 8.63
C ARG A 59 15.72 3.98 9.78
N GLY A 60 16.33 2.81 9.88
CA GLY A 60 16.00 1.79 10.87
C GLY A 60 14.59 1.20 10.72
N ILE A 61 14.09 1.12 9.47
CA ILE A 61 12.77 0.56 9.15
C ILE A 61 12.88 -0.45 8.02
N THR A 62 12.06 -1.50 8.06
CA THR A 62 11.90 -2.44 6.94
C THR A 62 10.94 -1.85 5.90
N ILE A 63 11.41 -1.73 4.66
CA ILE A 63 10.69 -1.15 3.52
C ILE A 63 10.18 -2.27 2.61
N THR A 64 11.01 -3.27 2.33
CA THR A 64 10.66 -4.39 1.45
C THR A 64 10.68 -5.73 2.17
N SER A 65 9.73 -6.60 1.81
CA SER A 65 9.64 -7.92 2.42
C SER A 65 10.83 -8.81 2.00
N ALA A 66 11.58 -9.36 2.94
CA ALA A 66 12.69 -10.27 2.65
C ALA A 66 12.28 -11.73 2.95
N ALA A 67 12.56 -12.64 2.01
CA ALA A 67 12.29 -14.06 2.16
C ALA A 67 13.57 -14.83 2.51
N THR A 68 13.46 -15.77 3.45
CA THR A 68 14.59 -16.58 3.91
C THR A 68 14.15 -17.98 4.34
N THR A 69 14.96 -18.98 4.00
CA THR A 69 14.77 -20.36 4.46
C THR A 69 15.74 -20.67 5.60
N CYS A 70 15.22 -21.22 6.70
CA CYS A 70 16.00 -21.72 7.83
C CYS A 70 15.49 -23.08 8.31
N PHE A 71 16.27 -23.75 9.16
CA PHE A 71 15.98 -25.09 9.67
C PHE A 71 15.98 -25.06 11.19
N TRP A 72 14.93 -25.60 11.80
CA TRP A 72 14.78 -25.66 13.25
C TRP A 72 14.55 -27.10 13.69
N THR A 73 15.33 -27.59 14.65
CA THR A 73 15.14 -28.92 15.22
C THR A 73 14.40 -28.79 16.54
N SER A 74 13.20 -29.37 16.60
CA SER A 74 12.41 -29.46 17.84
C SER A 74 12.07 -30.92 18.12
N GLU A 75 12.24 -31.36 19.37
CA GLU A 75 12.00 -32.74 19.82
C GLU A 75 12.68 -33.83 18.94
N GLY A 76 13.85 -33.52 18.37
CA GLY A 76 14.61 -34.43 17.51
C GLY A 76 14.12 -34.52 16.05
N GLN A 77 13.17 -33.67 15.65
CA GLN A 77 12.69 -33.55 14.27
C GLN A 77 13.08 -32.19 13.68
N GLU A 78 13.64 -32.19 12.47
CA GLU A 78 14.02 -30.97 11.75
C GLU A 78 12.88 -30.47 10.86
N TYR A 79 12.55 -29.19 11.01
CA TYR A 79 11.52 -28.49 10.27
C TYR A 79 12.15 -27.45 9.36
N ARG A 80 11.57 -27.28 8.16
CA ARG A 80 11.94 -26.21 7.23
C ARG A 80 11.00 -25.02 7.47
N ILE A 81 11.58 -23.90 7.88
CA ILE A 81 10.85 -22.65 8.12
C ILE A 81 11.23 -21.65 7.04
N ASN A 82 10.26 -21.28 6.21
CA ASN A 82 10.37 -20.21 5.25
C ASN A 82 9.75 -18.96 5.89
N ILE A 83 10.56 -17.93 6.10
CA ILE A 83 10.17 -16.69 6.78
C ILE A 83 10.07 -15.59 5.74
N ILE A 84 8.99 -14.82 5.79
CA ILE A 84 8.88 -13.53 5.13
C ILE A 84 8.83 -12.45 6.21
N ASP A 85 9.87 -11.61 6.28
CA ASP A 85 9.83 -10.43 7.13
C ASP A 85 9.00 -9.35 6.45
N THR A 86 8.02 -8.78 7.15
CA THR A 86 7.07 -7.82 6.56
C THR A 86 7.31 -6.40 7.08
N PRO A 87 7.13 -5.36 6.27
CA PRO A 87 7.19 -3.97 6.73
C PRO A 87 6.18 -3.68 7.84
N GLY A 88 6.56 -2.81 8.80
CA GLY A 88 5.65 -2.35 9.85
C GLY A 88 4.96 -1.02 9.58
N HIS A 89 5.39 -0.30 8.53
CA HIS A 89 4.89 1.04 8.23
C HIS A 89 3.68 0.97 7.30
N VAL A 90 2.67 1.79 7.58
CA VAL A 90 1.42 1.91 6.80
C VAL A 90 1.62 2.38 5.35
N ASP A 91 2.81 2.84 5.01
CA ASP A 91 3.13 3.35 3.67
C ASP A 91 3.55 2.21 2.74
N PHE A 92 3.86 1.05 3.34
CA PHE A 92 4.21 -0.20 2.68
C PHE A 92 3.16 -1.28 2.97
N THR A 93 1.89 -0.90 3.14
CA THR A 93 0.80 -1.87 3.39
C THR A 93 0.69 -2.93 2.30
N ILE A 94 1.05 -2.61 1.06
CA ILE A 94 1.03 -3.57 -0.04
C ILE A 94 2.04 -4.71 0.16
N GLU A 95 3.18 -4.41 0.78
CA GLU A 95 4.20 -5.40 1.13
C GLU A 95 3.66 -6.38 2.18
N VAL A 96 2.83 -5.90 3.09
CA VAL A 96 2.14 -6.73 4.08
C VAL A 96 1.06 -7.57 3.41
N GLU A 97 0.19 -7.00 2.57
CA GLU A 97 -0.88 -7.76 1.90
C GLU A 97 -0.35 -8.87 1.00
N ARG A 98 0.65 -8.57 0.16
CA ARG A 98 1.24 -9.57 -0.75
C ARG A 98 1.92 -10.71 0.01
N SER A 99 2.49 -10.39 1.17
CA SER A 99 3.15 -11.36 2.05
C SER A 99 2.12 -12.23 2.74
N LEU A 100 1.11 -11.65 3.40
CA LEU A 100 0.05 -12.40 4.08
C LEU A 100 -0.69 -13.36 3.14
N ARG A 101 -0.89 -12.99 1.87
CA ARG A 101 -1.56 -13.86 0.89
C ARG A 101 -0.78 -15.13 0.53
N VAL A 102 0.56 -15.13 0.66
CA VAL A 102 1.41 -16.28 0.30
C VAL A 102 1.88 -17.12 1.48
N LEU A 103 1.57 -16.66 2.69
CA LEU A 103 1.97 -17.30 3.93
C LEU A 103 0.88 -18.27 4.38
N ASP A 104 1.32 -19.37 5.01
CA ASP A 104 0.38 -20.30 5.62
C ASP A 104 0.04 -19.83 7.04
N GLY A 105 0.97 -19.18 7.76
CA GLY A 105 0.73 -18.65 9.09
C GLY A 105 1.50 -17.36 9.39
N ALA A 106 1.22 -16.72 10.53
CA ALA A 106 1.88 -15.48 10.91
C ALA A 106 2.21 -15.38 12.42
N VAL A 107 3.30 -14.66 12.73
CA VAL A 107 3.66 -14.23 14.08
C VAL A 107 3.43 -12.73 14.20
N ALA A 108 2.44 -12.34 14.99
CA ALA A 108 2.13 -10.96 15.31
C ALA A 108 3.01 -10.48 16.48
N CYS A 109 4.03 -9.67 16.22
CA CYS A 109 4.87 -9.09 17.27
C CYS A 109 4.22 -7.83 17.85
N PHE A 110 4.27 -7.69 19.18
CA PHE A 110 3.78 -6.50 19.89
C PHE A 110 4.88 -5.94 20.79
N ASP A 111 4.93 -4.62 20.97
CA ASP A 111 5.80 -3.98 21.96
C ASP A 111 5.20 -4.19 23.37
N GLY A 112 5.99 -4.75 24.28
CA GLY A 112 5.62 -5.04 25.66
C GLY A 112 5.23 -3.82 26.50
N VAL A 113 5.53 -2.60 26.06
CA VAL A 113 5.15 -1.34 26.69
C VAL A 113 3.85 -0.80 26.11
N ALA A 114 3.72 -0.77 24.78
CA ALA A 114 2.60 -0.13 24.10
C ALA A 114 1.38 -1.03 23.91
N GLY A 115 1.59 -2.35 23.84
CA GLY A 115 0.55 -3.34 23.52
C GLY A 115 0.10 -3.25 22.05
N VAL A 116 -1.20 -3.42 21.82
CA VAL A 116 -1.78 -3.29 20.47
C VAL A 116 -1.91 -1.83 20.06
N GLU A 117 -1.18 -1.42 19.04
CA GLU A 117 -1.26 -0.07 18.45
C GLU A 117 -2.22 0.01 17.25
N PRO A 118 -2.69 1.21 16.84
CA PRO A 118 -3.60 1.37 15.69
C PRO A 118 -3.11 0.70 14.40
N GLN A 119 -1.80 0.76 14.11
CA GLN A 119 -1.21 0.10 12.94
C GLN A 119 -1.24 -1.43 13.08
N SER A 120 -1.17 -1.96 14.31
CA SER A 120 -1.29 -3.39 14.57
C SER A 120 -2.71 -3.88 14.24
N GLU A 121 -3.74 -3.07 14.50
CA GLU A 121 -5.13 -3.38 14.11
C GLU A 121 -5.27 -3.50 12.59
N THR A 122 -4.63 -2.61 11.82
CA THR A 122 -4.68 -2.65 10.35
C THR A 122 -4.06 -3.95 9.80
N VAL A 123 -2.86 -4.29 10.28
CA VAL A 123 -2.18 -5.54 9.88
C VAL A 123 -2.96 -6.78 10.34
N TRP A 124 -3.59 -6.72 11.51
CA TRP A 124 -4.45 -7.79 12.01
C TRP A 124 -5.67 -8.01 11.12
N ARG A 125 -6.37 -6.94 10.72
CA ARG A 125 -7.51 -7.01 9.78
C ARG A 125 -7.10 -7.54 8.41
N GLN A 126 -5.89 -7.23 7.94
CA GLN A 126 -5.36 -7.80 6.70
C GLN A 126 -5.16 -9.32 6.83
N ALA A 127 -4.66 -9.79 7.98
CA ALA A 127 -4.54 -11.23 8.23
C ALA A 127 -5.93 -11.90 8.36
N ASP A 128 -6.93 -11.20 8.90
CA ASP A 128 -8.33 -11.67 8.95
C ASP A 128 -8.92 -11.83 7.54
N LYS A 129 -8.69 -10.86 6.65
CA LYS A 129 -9.15 -10.90 5.25
C LYS A 129 -8.71 -12.17 4.52
N TYR A 130 -7.48 -12.62 4.78
CA TYR A 130 -6.90 -13.81 4.15
C TYR A 130 -7.04 -15.09 4.99
N GLY A 131 -7.73 -15.03 6.13
CA GLY A 131 -7.92 -16.19 7.00
C GLY A 131 -6.60 -16.80 7.50
N VAL A 132 -5.55 -16.01 7.71
CA VAL A 132 -4.22 -16.52 8.07
C VAL A 132 -4.19 -16.90 9.56
N PRO A 133 -3.97 -18.19 9.92
CA PRO A 133 -3.75 -18.60 11.30
C PRO A 133 -2.52 -17.91 11.87
N ARG A 134 -2.61 -17.48 13.13
CA ARG A 134 -1.57 -16.63 13.71
C ARG A 134 -1.38 -16.84 15.20
N MET A 135 -0.21 -16.43 15.65
CA MET A 135 0.16 -16.37 17.06
C MET A 135 0.72 -14.99 17.41
N CYS A 136 0.73 -14.65 18.69
CA CYS A 136 1.24 -13.38 19.19
C CYS A 136 2.60 -13.56 19.87
N PHE A 137 3.50 -12.61 19.67
CA PHE A 137 4.76 -12.52 20.41
C PHE A 137 4.88 -11.15 21.07
N ILE A 138 4.68 -11.09 22.38
CA ILE A 138 4.86 -9.87 23.17
C ILE A 138 6.37 -9.71 23.42
N ASN A 139 6.99 -8.83 22.64
CA ASN A 139 8.41 -8.57 22.62
C ASN A 139 8.79 -7.42 23.57
N LYS A 140 10.08 -7.13 23.68
CA LYS A 140 10.61 -5.97 24.42
C LYS A 140 10.19 -5.92 25.90
N LEU A 141 9.95 -7.08 26.51
CA LEU A 141 9.65 -7.17 27.95
C LEU A 141 10.80 -6.72 28.85
N ASP A 142 11.97 -6.43 28.28
CA ASP A 142 13.13 -5.84 28.96
C ASP A 142 13.10 -4.30 29.05
N ARG A 143 12.15 -3.64 28.38
CA ARG A 143 12.00 -2.17 28.45
C ARG A 143 11.32 -1.72 29.72
N THR A 144 11.71 -0.54 30.22
CA THR A 144 11.01 0.14 31.31
C THR A 144 9.56 0.43 30.93
N GLY A 145 8.63 0.09 31.83
CA GLY A 145 7.19 0.21 31.58
C GLY A 145 6.58 -1.00 30.86
N ALA A 146 7.35 -2.06 30.61
CA ALA A 146 6.82 -3.28 30.03
C ALA A 146 5.76 -3.90 30.96
N ASN A 147 4.60 -4.24 30.40
CA ASN A 147 3.49 -4.82 31.13
C ASN A 147 2.80 -5.91 30.31
N PHE A 148 3.17 -7.16 30.61
CA PHE A 148 2.63 -8.33 29.94
C PHE A 148 1.10 -8.44 30.03
N LYS A 149 0.53 -8.22 31.23
CA LYS A 149 -0.93 -8.33 31.45
C LYS A 149 -1.71 -7.28 30.66
N TYR A 150 -1.20 -6.05 30.61
CA TYR A 150 -1.77 -4.98 29.78
C TYR A 150 -1.73 -5.35 28.30
N CYS A 151 -0.62 -5.88 27.80
CA CYS A 151 -0.52 -6.32 26.40
C CYS A 151 -1.54 -7.42 26.07
N VAL A 152 -1.68 -8.43 26.93
CA VAL A 152 -2.69 -9.49 26.77
C VAL A 152 -4.11 -8.88 26.78
N GLN A 153 -4.41 -7.96 27.69
CA GLN A 153 -5.71 -7.29 27.73
C GLN A 153 -5.96 -6.46 26.47
N SER A 154 -4.94 -5.79 25.93
CA SER A 154 -5.07 -4.99 24.70
C SER A 154 -5.38 -5.84 23.46
N ILE A 155 -4.93 -7.10 23.42
CA ILE A 155 -5.30 -8.07 22.37
C ILE A 155 -6.81 -8.35 22.42
N ILE A 156 -7.39 -8.47 23.61
CA ILE A 156 -8.83 -8.67 23.79
C ILE A 156 -9.58 -7.40 23.39
N ASP A 157 -9.24 -6.26 24.00
CA ASP A 157 -10.04 -5.04 23.90
C ASP A 157 -9.98 -4.39 22.50
N ARG A 158 -8.82 -4.46 21.83
CA ARG A 158 -8.60 -3.74 20.55
C ARG A 158 -8.72 -4.64 19.32
N LEU A 159 -8.34 -5.92 19.43
CA LEU A 159 -8.41 -6.86 18.30
C LEU A 159 -9.65 -7.76 18.36
N GLY A 160 -10.33 -7.84 19.51
CA GLY A 160 -11.44 -8.77 19.71
C GLY A 160 -11.03 -10.23 19.66
N ALA A 161 -9.76 -10.54 19.93
CA ALA A 161 -9.21 -11.89 19.86
C ALA A 161 -9.15 -12.55 21.25
N THR A 162 -9.27 -13.87 21.29
CA THR A 162 -9.15 -14.68 22.51
C THR A 162 -7.70 -15.16 22.69
N PRO A 163 -6.91 -14.64 23.65
CA PRO A 163 -5.52 -15.04 23.83
C PRO A 163 -5.41 -16.37 24.60
N ALA A 164 -4.71 -17.35 24.03
CA ALA A 164 -4.26 -18.56 24.72
C ALA A 164 -2.81 -18.37 25.17
N VAL A 165 -2.60 -17.93 26.42
CA VAL A 165 -1.27 -17.66 26.95
C VAL A 165 -0.49 -18.97 27.10
N LEU A 166 0.65 -19.08 26.39
CA LEU A 166 1.54 -20.24 26.46
C LEU A 166 2.68 -20.02 27.46
N TYR A 167 3.16 -18.78 27.54
CA TYR A 167 4.29 -18.39 28.37
C TYR A 167 4.00 -17.16 29.21
N ILE A 168 4.47 -17.16 30.46
CA ILE A 168 4.43 -16.01 31.37
C ILE A 168 5.87 -15.57 31.66
N PRO A 169 6.19 -14.27 31.65
CA PRO A 169 7.55 -13.83 31.94
C PRO A 169 7.93 -13.98 33.42
N ILE A 170 9.16 -14.44 33.68
CA ILE A 170 9.79 -14.45 35.01
C ILE A 170 10.62 -13.17 35.14
N GLY A 171 10.06 -12.21 35.87
CA GLY A 171 10.57 -10.84 35.94
C GLY A 171 10.19 -10.00 34.71
N LEU A 172 10.41 -8.70 34.79
CA LEU A 172 10.18 -7.74 33.71
C LEU A 172 11.31 -6.72 33.70
N GLU A 173 11.40 -5.93 32.64
CA GLU A 173 12.40 -4.89 32.47
C GLU A 173 13.84 -5.47 32.61
N ALA A 174 14.69 -4.83 33.42
CA ALA A 174 16.03 -5.31 33.71
C ALA A 174 16.05 -6.67 34.45
N ASP A 175 14.96 -7.04 35.13
CA ASP A 175 14.86 -8.27 35.92
C ASP A 175 14.30 -9.46 35.13
N LEU A 176 14.03 -9.30 33.82
CA LEU A 176 13.58 -10.39 32.97
C LEU A 176 14.66 -11.48 32.87
N LYS A 177 14.40 -12.64 33.48
CA LYS A 177 15.36 -13.77 33.59
C LYS A 177 14.89 -15.03 32.86
N GLY A 178 13.59 -15.21 32.74
CA GLY A 178 13.01 -16.48 32.32
C GLY A 178 11.58 -16.37 31.81
N LEU A 179 11.02 -17.52 31.47
CA LEU A 179 9.62 -17.71 31.10
C LEU A 179 9.08 -18.96 31.83
N VAL A 180 7.81 -18.94 32.23
CA VAL A 180 7.08 -20.13 32.66
C VAL A 180 6.41 -20.74 31.44
N ASP A 181 6.73 -21.99 31.13
CA ASP A 181 6.09 -22.81 30.10
C ASP A 181 4.87 -23.51 30.71
N LEU A 182 3.68 -23.04 30.34
CA LEU A 182 2.41 -23.54 30.92
C LEU A 182 2.01 -24.91 30.36
N VAL A 183 2.51 -25.26 29.17
CA VAL A 183 2.20 -26.53 28.49
C VAL A 183 2.97 -27.67 29.16
N HIS A 184 4.27 -27.48 29.40
CA HIS A 184 5.10 -28.45 30.13
C HIS A 184 5.06 -28.25 31.65
N ASN A 185 4.43 -27.18 32.12
CA ASN A 185 4.33 -26.80 33.54
C ASN A 185 5.70 -26.69 34.24
N ARG A 186 6.60 -25.89 33.67
CA ARG A 186 8.00 -25.71 34.13
C ARG A 186 8.52 -24.30 33.88
N ALA A 187 9.59 -23.89 34.56
CA ALA A 187 10.30 -22.66 34.26
C ALA A 187 11.45 -22.88 33.27
N ILE A 188 11.69 -21.88 32.43
CA ILE A 188 12.82 -21.76 31.50
C ILE A 188 13.62 -20.53 31.93
N VAL A 189 14.87 -20.71 32.33
CA VAL A 189 15.72 -19.61 32.82
C VAL A 189 16.99 -19.52 31.98
N TRP A 190 17.29 -18.32 31.47
CA TRP A 190 18.48 -18.06 30.67
C TRP A 190 19.65 -17.58 31.54
N LYS A 191 20.87 -17.99 31.19
CA LYS A 191 22.09 -17.42 31.80
C LYS A 191 22.50 -16.14 31.08
N ASP A 192 22.67 -15.07 31.84
CA ASP A 192 22.89 -13.68 31.35
C ASP A 192 24.19 -13.43 30.56
N GLU A 193 25.02 -14.44 30.29
CA GLU A 193 26.32 -14.28 29.61
C GLU A 193 26.44 -15.03 28.26
N SER A 194 25.42 -15.80 27.85
CA SER A 194 25.51 -16.76 26.73
C SER A 194 24.84 -16.33 25.43
N LEU A 195 24.45 -15.06 25.27
CA LEU A 195 23.62 -14.61 24.12
C LEU A 195 22.33 -15.45 23.95
N GLY A 196 21.79 -15.96 25.05
CA GLY A 196 20.62 -16.83 25.07
C GLY A 196 20.88 -18.30 24.71
N ALA A 197 22.13 -18.69 24.41
CA ALA A 197 22.47 -20.05 23.97
C ALA A 197 22.37 -21.10 25.10
N GLU A 198 22.56 -20.70 26.37
CA GLU A 198 22.38 -21.58 27.52
C GLU A 198 21.15 -21.17 28.35
N PHE A 199 20.19 -22.08 28.42
CA PHE A 199 19.06 -22.04 29.35
C PHE A 199 18.87 -23.41 30.00
N PHE A 200 18.20 -23.43 31.14
CA PHE A 200 17.89 -24.64 31.88
C PHE A 200 16.42 -24.66 32.29
N TYR A 201 15.91 -25.88 32.48
CA TYR A 201 14.55 -26.12 32.96
C TYR A 201 14.57 -26.34 34.46
N GLU A 202 13.69 -25.62 35.17
CA GLU A 202 13.55 -25.70 36.63
C GLU A 202 12.07 -25.72 37.05
N GLU A 203 11.81 -25.90 38.33
CA GLU A 203 10.47 -25.73 38.90
C GLU A 203 10.02 -24.27 38.83
N ILE A 204 8.71 -24.05 38.75
CA ILE A 204 8.13 -22.71 38.70
C ILE A 204 8.46 -21.95 40.00
N PRO A 205 8.99 -20.72 39.92
CA PRO A 205 9.26 -19.90 41.10
C PRO A 205 8.02 -19.76 42.00
N ALA A 206 8.23 -19.85 43.32
CA ALA A 206 7.13 -19.86 44.29
C ALA A 206 6.26 -18.60 44.25
N ASP A 207 6.84 -17.46 43.85
CA ASP A 207 6.15 -16.17 43.68
C ASP A 207 5.25 -16.13 42.44
N LEU A 208 5.45 -17.02 41.47
CA LEU A 208 4.65 -17.13 40.25
C LEU A 208 3.76 -18.37 40.21
N ALA A 209 3.82 -19.25 41.21
CA ALA A 209 3.11 -20.53 41.21
C ALA A 209 1.58 -20.36 41.10
N ASP A 210 0.99 -19.45 41.88
CA ASP A 210 -0.46 -19.20 41.87
C ASP A 210 -0.92 -18.59 40.54
N GLU A 211 -0.16 -17.62 40.02
CA GLU A 211 -0.45 -16.98 38.72
C GLU A 211 -0.32 -17.97 37.57
N ALA A 212 0.73 -18.79 37.57
CA ALA A 212 0.94 -19.83 36.57
C ALA A 212 -0.19 -20.88 36.60
N ALA A 213 -0.67 -21.27 37.78
CA ALA A 213 -1.79 -22.19 37.92
C ALA A 213 -3.10 -21.59 37.35
N GLU A 214 -3.36 -20.30 37.58
CA GLU A 214 -4.53 -19.60 37.03
C GLU A 214 -4.50 -19.58 35.50
N TYR A 215 -3.39 -19.12 34.91
CA TYR A 215 -3.25 -19.08 33.45
C TYR A 215 -3.23 -20.47 32.82
N ARG A 216 -2.62 -21.47 33.48
CA ARG A 216 -2.63 -22.85 32.99
C ARG A 216 -4.05 -23.43 32.98
N THR A 217 -4.85 -23.15 34.00
CA THR A 217 -6.27 -23.56 34.04
C THR A 217 -7.02 -22.99 32.84
N LYS A 218 -6.92 -21.67 32.61
CA LYS A 218 -7.54 -21.00 31.45
C LYS A 218 -7.06 -21.57 30.11
N LEU A 219 -5.76 -21.88 29.99
CA LEU A 219 -5.19 -22.48 28.79
C LEU A 219 -5.78 -23.88 28.52
N ILE A 220 -5.88 -24.71 29.56
CA ILE A 220 -6.45 -26.05 29.45
C ILE A 220 -7.93 -25.98 29.10
N GLU A 221 -8.71 -25.12 29.76
CA GLU A 221 -10.13 -24.88 29.47
C GLU A 221 -10.33 -24.54 27.98
N LEU A 222 -9.60 -23.54 27.46
CA LEU A 222 -9.66 -23.16 26.04
C LEU A 222 -9.31 -24.31 25.10
N ALA A 223 -8.29 -25.11 25.47
CA ALA A 223 -7.82 -26.21 24.64
C ALA A 223 -8.82 -27.38 24.62
N VAL A 224 -9.36 -27.79 25.76
CA VAL A 224 -10.30 -28.92 25.84
C VAL A 224 -11.65 -28.59 25.20
N GLU A 225 -12.07 -27.32 25.19
CA GLU A 225 -13.25 -26.86 24.44
C GLU A 225 -13.18 -27.16 22.93
N GLN A 226 -11.98 -27.42 22.39
CA GLN A 226 -11.82 -27.75 20.97
C GLN A 226 -12.19 -29.21 20.65
N ASP A 227 -12.43 -30.06 21.65
CA ASP A 227 -12.68 -31.49 21.45
C ASP A 227 -13.59 -32.09 22.55
N ASP A 228 -14.75 -32.61 22.15
CA ASP A 228 -15.78 -33.09 23.09
C ASP A 228 -15.25 -34.19 24.04
N GLU A 229 -14.41 -35.12 23.55
CA GLU A 229 -13.85 -36.20 24.37
C GLU A 229 -12.86 -35.65 25.41
N ALA A 230 -12.01 -34.69 25.02
CA ALA A 230 -11.10 -34.03 25.94
C ALA A 230 -11.84 -33.18 26.99
N MET A 231 -12.93 -32.51 26.60
CA MET A 231 -13.78 -31.75 27.50
C MET A 231 -14.47 -32.64 28.54
N GLU A 232 -15.02 -33.78 28.13
CA GLU A 232 -15.63 -34.75 29.04
C GLU A 232 -14.60 -35.30 30.04
N ALA A 233 -13.43 -35.72 29.56
CA ALA A 233 -12.36 -36.21 30.42
C ALA A 233 -11.89 -35.16 31.45
N TYR A 234 -11.81 -33.89 31.05
CA TYR A 234 -11.44 -32.79 31.94
C TYR A 234 -12.49 -32.53 33.02
N LEU A 235 -13.78 -32.57 32.66
CA LEU A 235 -14.89 -32.44 33.63
C LEU A 235 -14.94 -33.60 34.64
N GLU A 236 -14.45 -34.78 34.26
CA GLU A 236 -14.25 -35.93 35.15
C GLU A 236 -12.98 -35.81 36.04
N GLY A 237 -12.19 -34.76 35.87
CA GLY A 237 -10.97 -34.47 36.65
C GLY A 237 -9.69 -35.05 36.04
N ASN A 238 -9.72 -35.52 34.78
CA ASN A 238 -8.54 -36.01 34.08
C ASN A 238 -7.94 -34.91 33.21
N GLU A 239 -6.80 -34.35 33.63
CA GLU A 239 -6.08 -33.36 32.82
C GLU A 239 -5.42 -34.00 31.58
N PRO A 240 -5.41 -33.32 30.42
CA PRO A 240 -4.73 -33.80 29.24
C PRO A 240 -3.21 -33.84 29.44
N ASP A 241 -2.56 -34.88 28.89
CA ASP A 241 -1.10 -34.91 28.82
C ASP A 241 -0.56 -33.84 27.84
N VAL A 242 0.76 -33.58 27.90
CA VAL A 242 1.42 -32.55 27.08
C VAL A 242 1.16 -32.75 25.58
N ALA A 243 1.19 -34.00 25.11
CA ALA A 243 1.00 -34.31 23.69
C ALA A 243 -0.45 -34.03 23.23
N THR A 244 -1.43 -34.37 24.06
CA THR A 244 -2.85 -34.09 23.83
C THR A 244 -3.10 -32.59 23.89
N LEU A 245 -2.56 -31.90 24.90
CA LEU A 245 -2.70 -30.45 25.04
C LEU A 245 -2.12 -29.72 23.83
N LYS A 246 -0.92 -30.11 23.34
CA LYS A 246 -0.34 -29.53 22.12
C LYS A 246 -1.25 -29.70 20.89
N LYS A 247 -1.85 -30.89 20.70
CA LYS A 247 -2.78 -31.16 19.59
C LYS A 247 -4.02 -30.27 19.66
N LEU A 248 -4.58 -30.10 20.85
CA LEU A 248 -5.77 -29.27 21.08
C LEU A 248 -5.48 -27.78 20.84
N ILE A 249 -4.34 -27.28 21.32
CA ILE A 249 -3.89 -25.90 21.06
C ILE A 249 -3.71 -25.69 19.55
N ARG A 250 -3.08 -26.64 18.85
CA ARG A 250 -2.95 -26.59 17.38
C ARG A 250 -4.32 -26.57 16.70
N LYS A 251 -5.25 -27.43 17.10
CA LYS A 251 -6.63 -27.48 16.56
C LYS A 251 -7.33 -26.13 16.70
N GLY A 252 -7.29 -25.52 17.89
CA GLY A 252 -7.89 -24.20 18.12
C GLY A 252 -7.19 -23.05 17.38
N THR A 253 -5.87 -23.13 17.21
CA THR A 253 -5.08 -22.15 16.45
C THR A 253 -5.44 -22.16 14.97
N LEU A 254 -5.52 -23.36 14.37
CA LEU A 254 -5.90 -23.54 12.97
C LEU A 254 -7.38 -23.22 12.72
N GLY A 255 -8.24 -23.46 13.71
CA GLY A 255 -9.67 -23.15 13.66
C GLY A 255 -10.02 -21.69 14.02
N HIS A 256 -9.03 -20.83 14.29
CA HIS A 256 -9.24 -19.44 14.71
C HIS A 256 -10.08 -19.25 15.99
N ALA A 257 -10.17 -20.27 16.85
CA ALA A 257 -10.92 -20.19 18.10
C ALA A 257 -10.22 -19.29 19.14
N PHE A 258 -8.89 -19.33 19.15
CA PHE A 258 -8.03 -18.48 19.98
C PHE A 258 -6.67 -18.30 19.30
N VAL A 259 -5.87 -17.36 19.81
CA VAL A 259 -4.52 -17.06 19.32
C VAL A 259 -3.48 -17.39 20.39
N PRO A 260 -2.52 -18.28 20.12
CA PRO A 260 -1.45 -18.57 21.08
C PRO A 260 -0.61 -17.33 21.36
N VAL A 261 -0.29 -17.06 22.62
CA VAL A 261 0.51 -15.91 23.04
C VAL A 261 1.82 -16.36 23.66
N CYS A 262 2.92 -16.02 22.99
CA CYS A 262 4.28 -16.12 23.47
C CYS A 262 4.78 -14.74 23.92
N CYS A 263 5.87 -14.73 24.70
CA CYS A 263 6.48 -13.49 25.14
C CYS A 263 8.00 -13.61 25.33
N GLY A 264 8.70 -12.48 25.35
CA GLY A 264 10.12 -12.45 25.62
C GLY A 264 10.77 -11.11 25.28
N SER A 265 12.08 -11.17 25.06
CA SER A 265 12.88 -10.06 24.55
C SER A 265 13.86 -10.59 23.51
N ALA A 266 13.58 -10.28 22.24
CA ALA A 266 14.51 -10.55 21.14
C ALA A 266 15.84 -9.81 21.35
N PHE A 267 15.81 -8.59 21.90
CA PHE A 267 17.02 -7.81 22.18
C PHE A 267 17.92 -8.50 23.22
N LYS A 268 17.34 -8.97 24.33
CA LYS A 268 18.05 -9.68 25.40
C LYS A 268 18.21 -11.17 25.16
N ASN A 269 17.89 -11.67 23.96
CA ASN A 269 18.11 -13.07 23.58
C ASN A 269 17.30 -14.08 24.42
N LYS A 270 16.10 -13.70 24.89
CA LYS A 270 15.25 -14.51 25.78
C LYS A 270 13.88 -14.71 25.15
N GLY A 271 13.43 -15.96 25.04
CA GLY A 271 12.08 -16.31 24.56
C GLY A 271 11.93 -16.55 23.06
N VAL A 272 12.97 -16.34 22.24
CA VAL A 272 12.91 -16.59 20.79
C VAL A 272 12.96 -18.10 20.46
N GLN A 273 13.68 -18.91 21.22
CA GLN A 273 13.72 -20.36 21.02
C GLN A 273 12.37 -21.02 21.35
N PRO A 274 11.72 -20.73 22.50
CA PRO A 274 10.35 -21.18 22.75
C PRO A 274 9.35 -20.68 21.72
N LEU A 275 9.54 -19.48 21.15
CA LEU A 275 8.75 -19.00 20.02
C LEU A 275 8.91 -19.91 18.80
N LEU A 276 10.13 -20.34 18.47
CA LEU A 276 10.38 -21.28 17.36
C LEU A 276 9.75 -22.65 17.59
N ASP A 277 9.79 -23.16 18.83
CA ASP A 277 9.09 -24.39 19.20
C ASP A 277 7.57 -24.22 19.04
N ALA A 278 7.01 -23.11 19.50
CA ALA A 278 5.59 -22.82 19.34
C ALA A 278 5.18 -22.63 17.85
N VAL A 279 6.05 -22.07 17.01
CA VAL A 279 5.84 -21.98 15.55
C VAL A 279 5.71 -23.37 14.94
N VAL A 280 6.60 -24.31 15.28
CA VAL A 280 6.51 -25.66 14.71
C VAL A 280 5.33 -26.43 15.28
N ASP A 281 5.01 -26.26 16.56
CA ASP A 281 3.92 -26.97 17.22
C ASP A 281 2.52 -26.49 16.78
N TYR A 282 2.32 -25.18 16.64
CA TYR A 282 0.97 -24.60 16.54
C TYR A 282 0.64 -23.93 15.20
N LEU A 283 1.63 -23.46 14.43
CA LEU A 283 1.35 -22.85 13.12
C LEU A 283 1.19 -23.90 12.00
N PRO A 284 0.41 -23.60 10.96
CA PRO A 284 0.08 -24.53 9.88
C PRO A 284 1.28 -24.94 9.04
N SER A 285 1.19 -26.16 8.53
CA SER A 285 1.91 -26.60 7.33
C SER A 285 1.07 -26.33 6.08
N PRO A 286 1.65 -26.39 4.86
CA PRO A 286 0.88 -26.29 3.62
C PRO A 286 -0.25 -27.32 3.48
N LEU A 287 -0.24 -28.41 4.27
CA LEU A 287 -1.31 -29.43 4.26
C LEU A 287 -2.48 -29.09 5.19
N ASP A 288 -2.28 -28.15 6.12
CA ASP A 288 -3.29 -27.74 7.10
C ASP A 288 -4.15 -26.57 6.58
N ILE A 289 -3.75 -25.98 5.45
CA ILE A 289 -4.50 -24.92 4.76
C ILE A 289 -5.34 -25.54 3.66
N GLU A 290 -6.49 -24.94 3.37
CA GLU A 290 -7.34 -25.35 2.26
C GLU A 290 -6.62 -25.28 0.91
N ASP A 291 -7.08 -26.07 -0.05
CA ASP A 291 -6.60 -26.02 -1.43
C ASP A 291 -6.62 -24.56 -1.93
N VAL A 292 -5.60 -24.15 -2.69
CA VAL A 292 -5.61 -22.78 -3.20
C VAL A 292 -6.76 -22.62 -4.20
N GLN A 293 -7.58 -21.60 -3.97
CA GLN A 293 -8.74 -21.30 -4.79
C GLN A 293 -8.36 -20.41 -5.98
N GLY A 294 -9.08 -20.58 -7.08
CA GLY A 294 -8.96 -19.77 -8.28
C GLY A 294 -10.18 -19.94 -9.20
N VAL A 295 -10.04 -19.45 -10.42
CA VAL A 295 -11.07 -19.57 -11.47
C VAL A 295 -10.44 -20.11 -12.75
N LYS A 296 -11.26 -20.76 -13.59
CA LYS A 296 -10.82 -21.12 -14.94
C LYS A 296 -10.55 -19.87 -15.78
N VAL A 297 -9.59 -19.94 -16.68
CA VAL A 297 -9.31 -18.83 -17.61
C VAL A 297 -10.57 -18.52 -18.43
N ASP A 298 -10.88 -17.22 -18.58
CA ASP A 298 -12.03 -16.69 -19.32
C ASP A 298 -13.42 -17.13 -18.77
N SER A 299 -13.49 -17.50 -17.48
CA SER A 299 -14.73 -17.91 -16.82
C SER A 299 -14.71 -17.53 -15.33
N ASP A 300 -15.89 -17.37 -14.72
CA ASP A 300 -16.05 -17.21 -13.27
C ASP A 300 -16.27 -18.57 -12.57
N GLU A 301 -16.12 -19.69 -13.29
CA GLU A 301 -16.22 -21.03 -12.71
C GLU A 301 -15.03 -21.28 -11.78
N ALA A 302 -15.32 -21.56 -10.51
CA ALA A 302 -14.34 -21.88 -9.49
C ALA A 302 -13.52 -23.13 -9.86
N ASP A 303 -12.22 -23.07 -9.56
CA ASP A 303 -11.25 -24.15 -9.70
C ASP A 303 -10.34 -24.13 -8.46
N SER A 304 -9.71 -25.25 -8.12
CA SER A 304 -8.80 -25.32 -6.97
C SER A 304 -7.58 -26.17 -7.28
N ARG A 305 -6.50 -25.98 -6.50
CA ARG A 305 -5.28 -26.78 -6.62
C ARG A 305 -4.84 -27.32 -5.26
N PRO A 306 -4.73 -28.65 -5.12
CA PRO A 306 -4.26 -29.23 -3.87
C PRO A 306 -2.75 -29.08 -3.71
N PRO A 307 -2.26 -28.97 -2.46
CA PRO A 307 -0.84 -28.86 -2.14
C PRO A 307 -0.10 -30.20 -2.33
N LYS A 308 0.02 -30.65 -3.58
CA LYS A 308 0.68 -31.91 -3.95
C LYS A 308 1.64 -31.72 -5.11
N ASP A 309 2.75 -32.45 -5.06
CA ASP A 309 3.81 -32.39 -6.07
C ASP A 309 3.37 -33.03 -7.42
N ASP A 310 2.40 -33.93 -7.41
CA ASP A 310 1.85 -34.60 -8.60
C ASP A 310 0.63 -33.90 -9.22
N ALA A 311 0.10 -32.87 -8.55
CA ALA A 311 -0.97 -32.04 -9.08
C ALA A 311 -0.46 -31.12 -10.21
N PRO A 312 -1.36 -30.57 -11.07
CA PRO A 312 -0.94 -29.62 -12.10
C PRO A 312 -0.25 -28.40 -11.49
N PHE A 313 0.85 -27.96 -12.11
CA PHE A 313 1.64 -26.83 -11.60
C PHE A 313 0.81 -25.54 -11.49
N SER A 314 0.86 -24.91 -10.32
CA SER A 314 0.34 -23.56 -10.10
C SER A 314 1.18 -22.80 -9.07
N SER A 315 1.42 -21.52 -9.34
CA SER A 315 2.16 -20.63 -8.46
C SER A 315 1.66 -19.19 -8.61
N LEU A 316 1.82 -18.42 -7.54
CA LEU A 316 1.47 -17.01 -7.49
C LEU A 316 2.73 -16.16 -7.40
N ALA A 317 2.92 -15.25 -8.34
CA ALA A 317 3.96 -14.23 -8.29
C ALA A 317 3.52 -13.13 -7.31
N PHE A 318 4.25 -12.94 -6.21
CA PHE A 318 3.84 -12.00 -5.14
C PHE A 318 4.80 -10.84 -4.95
N LYS A 319 6.01 -10.92 -5.49
CA LYS A 319 6.99 -9.83 -5.44
C LYS A 319 7.82 -9.84 -6.73
N VAL A 320 7.96 -8.68 -7.35
CA VAL A 320 8.98 -8.44 -8.38
C VAL A 320 10.05 -7.57 -7.74
N MET A 321 11.31 -7.81 -8.09
CA MET A 321 12.44 -7.02 -7.61
C MET A 321 13.46 -6.90 -8.74
N ASN A 322 14.01 -5.72 -8.94
CA ASN A 322 15.10 -5.54 -9.89
C ASN A 322 16.44 -5.79 -9.20
N ASP A 323 17.14 -6.82 -9.65
CA ASP A 323 18.50 -7.11 -9.19
C ASP A 323 19.56 -6.57 -10.18
N PRO A 324 20.61 -5.88 -9.71
CA PRO A 324 21.67 -5.34 -10.58
C PRO A 324 22.44 -6.39 -11.40
N PHE A 325 22.54 -7.63 -10.92
CA PHE A 325 23.37 -8.67 -11.52
C PHE A 325 22.57 -9.65 -12.39
N VAL A 326 21.34 -9.97 -11.98
CA VAL A 326 20.51 -11.01 -12.59
C VAL A 326 19.29 -10.42 -13.34
N GLY A 327 19.03 -9.12 -13.18
CA GLY A 327 17.88 -8.44 -13.77
C GLY A 327 16.63 -8.62 -12.92
N SER A 328 15.46 -8.64 -13.55
CA SER A 328 14.18 -8.82 -12.85
C SER A 328 14.10 -10.20 -12.20
N LEU A 329 13.81 -10.23 -10.91
CA LEU A 329 13.52 -11.41 -10.10
C LEU A 329 12.04 -11.41 -9.72
N THR A 330 11.33 -12.47 -10.08
CA THR A 330 9.92 -12.67 -9.73
C THR A 330 9.81 -13.75 -8.66
N PHE A 331 9.50 -13.35 -7.42
CA PHE A 331 9.25 -14.25 -6.31
C PHE A 331 7.88 -14.90 -6.46
N CYS A 332 7.87 -16.23 -6.38
CA CYS A 332 6.70 -17.06 -6.56
C CYS A 332 6.52 -18.00 -5.38
N ARG A 333 5.27 -18.14 -4.92
CA ARG A 333 4.82 -19.21 -4.03
C ARG A 333 4.25 -20.34 -4.88
N ILE A 334 4.82 -21.54 -4.78
CA ILE A 334 4.31 -22.72 -5.48
C ILE A 334 3.24 -23.38 -4.61
N TYR A 335 2.02 -23.45 -5.12
CA TYR A 335 0.91 -24.08 -4.40
C TYR A 335 0.72 -25.54 -4.80
N SER A 336 0.97 -25.88 -6.07
CA SER A 336 0.79 -27.25 -6.55
C SER A 336 1.78 -27.59 -7.65
N GLY A 337 2.04 -28.89 -7.83
CA GLY A 337 2.92 -29.43 -8.84
C GLY A 337 4.40 -29.12 -8.59
N THR A 338 5.19 -29.23 -9.65
CA THR A 338 6.63 -28.97 -9.63
C THR A 338 7.03 -27.92 -10.64
N LEU A 339 8.03 -27.13 -10.28
CA LEU A 339 8.65 -26.13 -11.13
C LEU A 339 10.05 -26.57 -11.52
N SER A 340 10.29 -26.72 -12.80
CA SER A 340 11.61 -26.94 -13.40
C SER A 340 11.84 -25.99 -14.57
N LYS A 341 13.06 -25.96 -15.12
CA LYS A 341 13.37 -25.13 -16.30
C LYS A 341 12.48 -25.51 -17.48
N GLY A 342 11.72 -24.56 -18.01
CA GLY A 342 10.67 -24.88 -18.98
C GLY A 342 9.84 -23.68 -19.41
N SER A 343 8.73 -23.94 -20.09
CA SER A 343 7.75 -22.91 -20.45
C SER A 343 6.45 -23.15 -19.69
N TYR A 344 5.90 -22.06 -19.15
CA TYR A 344 4.70 -22.04 -18.34
C TYR A 344 3.75 -20.95 -18.84
N LEU A 345 2.48 -21.07 -18.50
CA LEU A 345 1.47 -20.07 -18.87
C LEU A 345 1.33 -19.05 -17.75
N ASN A 346 1.51 -17.77 -18.07
CA ASN A 346 0.92 -16.69 -17.28
C ASN A 346 -0.57 -16.61 -17.67
N SER A 347 -1.43 -17.19 -16.84
CA SER A 347 -2.86 -17.35 -17.12
C SER A 347 -3.64 -16.04 -17.01
N VAL A 348 -3.13 -15.07 -16.26
CA VAL A 348 -3.72 -13.73 -16.13
C VAL A 348 -3.59 -12.94 -17.43
N LYS A 349 -2.42 -13.03 -18.08
CA LYS A 349 -2.11 -12.30 -19.32
C LYS A 349 -2.26 -13.13 -20.58
N GLY A 350 -2.54 -14.43 -20.45
CA GLY A 350 -2.62 -15.37 -21.57
C GLY A 350 -1.29 -15.53 -22.33
N LYS A 351 -0.15 -15.24 -21.70
CA LYS A 351 1.18 -15.25 -22.33
C LYS A 351 2.02 -16.41 -21.82
N LYS A 352 2.76 -17.04 -22.73
CA LYS A 352 3.76 -18.05 -22.34
C LYS A 352 5.04 -17.38 -21.88
N GLU A 353 5.54 -17.85 -20.74
CA GLU A 353 6.77 -17.41 -20.14
C GLU A 353 7.77 -18.56 -20.11
N LYS A 354 9.07 -18.23 -20.17
CA LYS A 354 10.15 -19.21 -20.13
C LYS A 354 10.94 -19.06 -18.84
N VAL A 355 10.84 -20.05 -17.98
CA VAL A 355 11.60 -20.13 -16.73
C VAL A 355 12.99 -20.70 -17.03
N GLY A 356 14.02 -19.86 -16.88
CA GLY A 356 15.40 -20.20 -17.18
C GLY A 356 16.23 -20.57 -15.95
N ARG A 357 16.25 -19.70 -14.94
CA ARG A 357 16.95 -19.91 -13.66
C ARG A 357 15.98 -19.77 -12.50
N ILE A 358 16.07 -20.71 -11.57
CA ILE A 358 15.29 -20.76 -10.33
C ILE A 358 16.27 -20.55 -9.20
N LEU A 359 15.98 -19.60 -8.31
CA LEU A 359 16.84 -19.21 -7.21
C LEU A 359 16.11 -19.42 -5.89
N GLU A 360 16.76 -20.12 -4.97
CA GLU A 360 16.41 -20.06 -3.54
C GLU A 360 17.10 -18.83 -2.95
N MET A 361 16.30 -17.93 -2.36
CA MET A 361 16.77 -16.67 -1.81
C MET A 361 17.03 -16.81 -0.31
N HIS A 362 18.12 -16.20 0.15
CA HIS A 362 18.41 -16.00 1.56
C HIS A 362 18.79 -14.55 1.77
N ALA A 363 17.81 -13.70 2.11
CA ALA A 363 17.97 -12.24 2.06
C ALA A 363 18.52 -11.78 0.69
N ASN A 364 19.80 -11.40 0.62
CA ASN A 364 20.49 -10.99 -0.62
C ASN A 364 21.34 -12.10 -1.29
N GLU A 365 21.60 -13.21 -0.59
CA GLU A 365 22.32 -14.36 -1.11
C GLU A 365 21.43 -15.24 -1.98
N ARG A 366 22.04 -15.83 -3.02
CA ARG A 366 21.34 -16.56 -4.07
C ARG A 366 21.93 -17.94 -4.26
N LYS A 367 21.07 -18.95 -4.24
CA LYS A 367 21.44 -20.33 -4.55
C LYS A 367 20.64 -20.81 -5.75
N ASP A 368 21.31 -21.14 -6.85
CA ASP A 368 20.66 -21.77 -8.00
C ASP A 368 20.17 -23.18 -7.62
N ILE A 369 18.91 -23.46 -7.96
CA ILE A 369 18.28 -24.77 -7.82
C ILE A 369 17.73 -25.25 -9.16
N GLU A 370 17.61 -26.56 -9.33
CA GLU A 370 17.14 -27.16 -10.59
C GLU A 370 15.61 -27.33 -10.63
N GLU A 371 15.03 -27.66 -9.48
CA GLU A 371 13.61 -27.94 -9.30
C GLU A 371 13.12 -27.34 -7.98
N ALA A 372 11.84 -26.99 -7.92
CA ALA A 372 11.11 -26.58 -6.74
C ALA A 372 9.73 -27.24 -6.69
N TYR A 373 9.19 -27.44 -5.50
CA TYR A 373 8.02 -28.29 -5.25
C TYR A 373 6.87 -27.51 -4.62
N ALA A 374 5.70 -28.15 -4.43
CA ALA A 374 4.59 -27.53 -3.74
C ALA A 374 5.01 -27.11 -2.33
N GLY A 375 4.62 -25.91 -1.91
CA GLY A 375 5.01 -25.32 -0.63
C GLY A 375 6.38 -24.64 -0.61
N ASP A 376 7.10 -24.53 -1.73
CA ASP A 376 8.33 -23.74 -1.83
C ASP A 376 8.05 -22.27 -2.18
N ILE A 377 8.95 -21.39 -1.74
CA ILE A 377 9.04 -19.98 -2.15
C ILE A 377 10.38 -19.79 -2.86
N VAL A 378 10.32 -19.34 -4.12
CA VAL A 378 11.51 -19.21 -5.00
C VAL A 378 11.46 -17.93 -5.80
N ALA A 379 12.62 -17.47 -6.28
CA ALA A 379 12.72 -16.36 -7.23
C ALA A 379 13.07 -16.85 -8.63
N LEU A 380 12.33 -16.36 -9.63
CA LEU A 380 12.52 -16.68 -11.04
C LEU A 380 13.21 -15.51 -11.73
N ALA A 381 14.35 -15.78 -12.38
CA ALA A 381 15.11 -14.75 -13.06
C ALA A 381 14.64 -14.54 -14.50
N GLY A 382 14.46 -13.26 -14.88
CA GLY A 382 14.28 -12.84 -16.27
C GLY A 382 12.87 -13.02 -16.82
N MET A 383 11.86 -13.06 -15.94
CA MET A 383 10.45 -13.04 -16.35
C MET A 383 10.14 -11.69 -17.01
N LYS A 384 9.45 -11.71 -18.16
CA LYS A 384 9.23 -10.49 -18.97
C LYS A 384 7.86 -9.87 -18.77
N GLU A 385 6.86 -10.72 -18.66
CA GLU A 385 5.44 -10.36 -18.66
C GLU A 385 4.82 -10.59 -17.29
N THR A 386 5.45 -11.40 -16.44
CA THR A 386 4.93 -11.75 -15.11
C THR A 386 5.16 -10.63 -14.11
N THR A 387 4.07 -10.11 -13.55
CA THR A 387 4.08 -9.06 -12.51
C THR A 387 3.48 -9.57 -11.19
N THR A 388 3.58 -8.78 -10.13
CA THR A 388 2.94 -9.07 -8.83
C THR A 388 1.43 -9.31 -9.02
N GLY A 389 0.92 -10.39 -8.41
CA GLY A 389 -0.47 -10.85 -8.52
C GLY A 389 -0.72 -11.82 -9.69
N ASP A 390 0.23 -12.02 -10.60
CA ASP A 390 0.04 -12.94 -11.73
C ASP A 390 0.17 -14.40 -11.30
N THR A 391 -0.60 -15.28 -11.96
CA THR A 391 -0.51 -16.73 -11.80
C THR A 391 0.35 -17.36 -12.90
N LEU A 392 1.35 -18.14 -12.52
CA LEU A 392 2.09 -19.03 -13.43
C LEU A 392 1.60 -20.47 -13.22
N CYS A 393 1.16 -21.13 -14.29
CA CYS A 393 0.57 -22.46 -14.23
C CYS A 393 0.94 -23.36 -15.42
N ALA A 394 0.58 -24.64 -15.32
CA ALA A 394 0.72 -25.61 -16.40
C ALA A 394 -0.24 -25.28 -17.55
N GLU A 395 0.27 -25.27 -18.79
CA GLU A 395 -0.50 -24.93 -20.00
C GLU A 395 -1.73 -25.84 -20.22
N ARG A 396 -1.64 -27.11 -19.82
CA ARG A 396 -2.73 -28.10 -20.01
C ARG A 396 -3.83 -28.02 -18.95
N ALA A 397 -3.61 -27.26 -17.88
CA ALA A 397 -4.54 -27.12 -16.76
C ALA A 397 -4.54 -25.67 -16.24
N PRO A 398 -4.91 -24.72 -17.11
CA PRO A 398 -4.79 -23.30 -16.81
C PRO A 398 -5.76 -22.89 -15.69
N ILE A 399 -5.27 -22.10 -14.75
CA ILE A 399 -6.03 -21.56 -13.62
C ILE A 399 -5.55 -20.14 -13.35
N VAL A 400 -6.47 -19.26 -12.96
CA VAL A 400 -6.15 -17.93 -12.42
C VAL A 400 -6.41 -18.00 -10.93
N LEU A 401 -5.33 -17.93 -10.13
CA LEU A 401 -5.49 -17.83 -8.68
C LEU A 401 -6.08 -16.46 -8.33
N GLU A 402 -6.71 -16.38 -7.17
CA GLU A 402 -7.32 -15.16 -6.68
C GLU A 402 -6.35 -13.97 -6.74
N ARG A 403 -6.80 -12.87 -7.37
CA ARG A 403 -5.99 -11.68 -7.57
C ARG A 403 -5.91 -10.88 -6.29
N MET A 404 -4.73 -10.31 -6.03
CA MET A 404 -4.57 -9.32 -4.99
C MET A 404 -5.34 -8.05 -5.37
N GLU A 405 -6.12 -7.52 -4.44
CA GLU A 405 -6.72 -6.19 -4.57
C GLU A 405 -5.68 -5.16 -4.13
N PHE A 406 -5.36 -4.21 -5.02
CA PHE A 406 -4.42 -3.15 -4.68
C PHE A 406 -5.18 -1.91 -4.21
N PRO A 407 -4.83 -1.32 -3.06
CA PRO A 407 -5.47 -0.10 -2.60
C PRO A 407 -5.18 1.06 -3.55
N GLU A 408 -6.12 2.01 -3.63
CA GLU A 408 -5.91 3.23 -4.39
C GLU A 408 -4.89 4.14 -3.67
N PRO A 409 -3.91 4.74 -4.39
CA PRO A 409 -2.95 5.65 -3.79
C PRO A 409 -3.64 6.89 -3.20
N VAL A 410 -3.10 7.41 -2.10
CA VAL A 410 -3.73 8.50 -1.31
C VAL A 410 -2.95 9.82 -1.32
N ILE A 411 -1.70 9.82 -1.81
CA ILE A 411 -0.88 11.03 -1.99
C ILE A 411 -0.42 11.14 -3.44
N GLU A 412 -0.36 12.38 -3.93
CA GLU A 412 0.13 12.74 -5.25
C GLU A 412 1.23 13.79 -5.15
N LEU A 413 2.30 13.64 -5.94
CA LEU A 413 3.39 14.61 -6.08
C LEU A 413 3.73 14.81 -7.56
N SER A 414 4.11 16.03 -7.94
CA SER A 414 4.69 16.28 -9.26
C SER A 414 6.19 16.02 -9.23
N VAL A 415 6.71 15.36 -10.25
CA VAL A 415 8.14 15.11 -10.44
C VAL A 415 8.58 15.60 -11.80
N GLU A 416 9.61 16.45 -11.81
CA GLU A 416 10.14 17.05 -13.03
C GLU A 416 11.64 16.76 -13.19
N PRO A 417 12.10 16.32 -14.37
CA PRO A 417 13.51 16.03 -14.60
C PRO A 417 14.31 17.33 -14.64
N LYS A 418 15.49 17.35 -14.01
CA LYS A 418 16.34 18.56 -14.04
C LYS A 418 16.96 18.81 -15.42
N THR A 419 17.18 17.77 -16.20
CA THR A 419 17.76 17.86 -17.54
C THR A 419 16.96 17.06 -18.56
N LYS A 420 17.12 17.37 -19.85
CA LYS A 420 16.50 16.56 -20.94
C LYS A 420 16.99 15.11 -20.96
N ALA A 421 18.24 14.86 -20.56
CA ALA A 421 18.77 13.50 -20.48
C ALA A 421 18.12 12.71 -19.33
N ASP A 422 17.75 13.39 -18.25
CA ASP A 422 17.02 12.78 -17.13
C ASP A 422 15.58 12.46 -17.51
N GLN A 423 14.95 13.19 -18.44
CA GLN A 423 13.57 12.92 -18.87
C GLN A 423 13.37 11.50 -19.42
N GLU A 424 14.27 11.03 -20.29
CA GLU A 424 14.17 9.68 -20.86
C GLU A 424 14.44 8.61 -19.79
N LYS A 425 15.45 8.82 -18.94
CA LYS A 425 15.78 7.89 -17.85
C LYS A 425 14.69 7.85 -16.79
N MET A 426 14.06 8.97 -16.48
CA MET A 426 12.97 9.09 -15.53
C MET A 426 11.78 8.24 -15.97
N GLY A 427 11.40 8.30 -17.24
CA GLY A 427 10.35 7.45 -17.78
C GLY A 427 10.65 5.95 -17.63
N ILE A 428 11.91 5.54 -17.84
CA ILE A 428 12.33 4.14 -17.65
C ILE A 428 12.31 3.75 -16.17
N ALA A 429 12.83 4.61 -15.28
CA ALA A 429 12.91 4.37 -13.85
C ALA A 429 11.51 4.25 -13.23
N LEU A 430 10.63 5.21 -13.51
CA LEU A 430 9.25 5.23 -13.01
C LEU A 430 8.44 4.01 -13.45
N ASN A 431 8.59 3.57 -14.71
CA ASN A 431 7.95 2.34 -15.18
C ASN A 431 8.47 1.09 -14.48
N ARG A 432 9.78 1.02 -14.18
CA ARG A 432 10.36 -0.12 -13.45
C ARG A 432 9.91 -0.14 -11.99
N LEU A 433 9.84 1.02 -11.34
CA LEU A 433 9.38 1.15 -9.96
C LEU A 433 7.87 0.84 -9.85
N SER A 434 7.06 1.29 -10.82
CA SER A 434 5.62 0.95 -10.87
C SER A 434 5.35 -0.53 -11.16
N ALA A 435 6.23 -1.20 -11.91
CA ALA A 435 6.15 -2.65 -12.09
C ALA A 435 6.54 -3.45 -10.83
N GLU A 436 7.38 -2.86 -9.96
CA GLU A 436 7.80 -3.44 -8.68
C GLU A 436 6.69 -3.27 -7.62
N ASP A 437 6.08 -2.08 -7.58
CA ASP A 437 5.02 -1.71 -6.65
C ASP A 437 3.75 -1.25 -7.40
N PRO A 438 2.71 -2.11 -7.49
CA PRO A 438 1.44 -1.75 -8.13
C PRO A 438 0.65 -0.64 -7.44
N SER A 439 0.94 -0.33 -6.18
CA SER A 439 0.35 0.80 -5.45
C SER A 439 1.00 2.14 -5.82
N PHE A 440 2.15 2.10 -6.50
CA PHE A 440 2.78 3.26 -7.09
C PHE A 440 2.29 3.49 -8.52
N ARG A 441 1.58 4.59 -8.74
CA ARG A 441 1.02 4.95 -10.05
C ARG A 441 1.70 6.18 -10.62
N VAL A 442 1.88 6.16 -11.93
CA VAL A 442 2.49 7.26 -12.69
C VAL A 442 1.49 7.69 -13.75
N SER A 443 1.21 8.99 -13.79
CA SER A 443 0.35 9.59 -14.80
C SER A 443 0.99 10.86 -15.33
N THR A 444 0.69 11.23 -16.56
CA THR A 444 1.02 12.56 -17.08
C THR A 444 -0.23 13.42 -17.00
N ASP A 445 -0.13 14.54 -16.32
CA ASP A 445 -1.18 15.55 -16.35
C ASP A 445 -1.18 16.22 -17.72
N HIS A 446 -2.26 16.05 -18.48
CA HIS A 446 -2.32 16.50 -19.87
C HIS A 446 -2.44 18.03 -20.00
N GLU A 447 -2.83 18.74 -18.94
CA GLU A 447 -2.99 20.19 -18.96
C GLU A 447 -1.68 20.92 -18.66
N SER A 448 -0.98 20.52 -17.60
CA SER A 448 0.32 21.06 -17.20
C SER A 448 1.50 20.40 -17.91
N GLY A 449 1.33 19.18 -18.44
CA GLY A 449 2.41 18.36 -18.98
C GLY A 449 3.31 17.74 -17.90
N GLN A 450 2.98 17.93 -16.61
CA GLN A 450 3.77 17.39 -15.51
C GLN A 450 3.62 15.88 -15.38
N THR A 451 4.69 15.21 -14.94
CA THR A 451 4.59 13.81 -14.52
C THR A 451 4.16 13.79 -13.06
N ILE A 452 3.00 13.21 -12.79
CA ILE A 452 2.43 13.04 -11.46
C ILE A 452 2.66 11.61 -11.00
N ILE A 453 3.30 11.48 -9.84
CA ILE A 453 3.49 10.20 -9.16
C ILE A 453 2.50 10.10 -7.99
N LYS A 454 1.93 8.93 -7.78
CA LYS A 454 0.95 8.67 -6.73
C LYS A 454 1.38 7.47 -5.89
N GLY A 455 1.18 7.55 -4.58
CA GLY A 455 1.62 6.52 -3.64
C GLY A 455 0.77 6.48 -2.36
N MET A 456 1.13 5.58 -1.46
CA MET A 456 0.39 5.27 -0.23
C MET A 456 0.64 6.24 0.93
N GLY A 457 1.67 7.10 0.80
CA GLY A 457 2.06 8.10 1.78
C GLY A 457 3.32 8.85 1.38
N GLU A 458 3.72 9.82 2.19
CA GLU A 458 4.84 10.72 1.90
C GLU A 458 6.16 9.96 1.97
N LEU A 459 6.33 9.10 2.98
CA LEU A 459 7.52 8.27 3.12
C LEU A 459 7.67 7.31 1.94
N HIS A 460 6.56 6.74 1.45
CA HIS A 460 6.57 5.92 0.24
C HIS A 460 7.11 6.73 -0.96
N LEU A 461 6.54 7.88 -1.26
CA LEU A 461 6.97 8.69 -2.42
C LEU A 461 8.41 9.20 -2.28
N ASP A 462 8.82 9.58 -1.07
CA ASP A 462 10.19 9.99 -0.78
C ASP A 462 11.20 8.88 -1.08
N ILE A 463 10.89 7.63 -0.68
CA ILE A 463 11.75 6.48 -0.97
C ILE A 463 11.78 6.20 -2.47
N ILE A 464 10.65 6.31 -3.18
CA ILE A 464 10.62 6.13 -4.64
C ILE A 464 11.50 7.17 -5.35
N VAL A 465 11.44 8.45 -4.93
CA VAL A 465 12.28 9.51 -5.48
C VAL A 465 13.76 9.27 -5.16
N ASP A 466 14.09 8.87 -3.93
CA ASP A 466 15.47 8.55 -3.54
C ASP A 466 16.01 7.33 -4.32
N ARG A 467 15.24 6.26 -4.47
CA ARG A 467 15.58 5.10 -5.30
C ARG A 467 15.80 5.51 -6.75
N MET A 468 14.94 6.35 -7.31
CA MET A 468 15.11 6.90 -8.65
C MET A 468 16.44 7.67 -8.78
N ARG A 469 16.84 8.42 -7.76
CA ARG A 469 18.11 9.14 -7.72
C ARG A 469 19.31 8.21 -7.58
N ARG A 470 19.30 7.24 -6.65
CA ARG A 470 20.43 6.36 -6.35
C ARG A 470 20.59 5.23 -7.38
N GLU A 471 19.53 4.49 -7.67
CA GLU A 471 19.56 3.30 -8.53
C GLU A 471 19.62 3.67 -10.01
N PHE A 472 18.86 4.68 -10.43
CA PHE A 472 18.72 5.06 -11.84
C PHE A 472 19.52 6.31 -12.24
N LYS A 473 20.14 6.99 -11.26
CA LYS A 473 20.96 8.19 -11.48
C LYS A 473 20.18 9.30 -12.21
N VAL A 474 18.93 9.49 -11.79
CA VAL A 474 18.02 10.52 -12.33
C VAL A 474 17.87 11.62 -11.29
N GLU A 475 18.26 12.84 -11.64
CA GLU A 475 17.93 13.99 -10.79
C GLU A 475 16.59 14.58 -11.19
N ALA A 476 15.67 14.66 -10.23
CA ALA A 476 14.37 15.27 -10.41
C ALA A 476 14.05 16.24 -9.27
N ASN A 477 13.23 17.24 -9.58
CA ASN A 477 12.63 18.14 -8.61
C ASN A 477 11.26 17.57 -8.22
N VAL A 478 10.96 17.61 -6.93
CA VAL A 478 9.67 17.18 -6.38
C VAL A 478 8.91 18.42 -5.92
N GLY A 479 7.63 18.47 -6.21
CA GLY A 479 6.75 19.57 -5.83
C GLY A 479 5.30 19.13 -5.67
N ALA A 480 4.46 20.05 -5.18
CA ALA A 480 3.02 19.84 -5.21
C ALA A 480 2.51 19.89 -6.66
N PRO A 481 1.56 19.01 -7.04
CA PRO A 481 0.92 19.07 -8.35
C PRO A 481 0.36 20.46 -8.65
N GLN A 482 0.49 20.93 -9.88
CA GLN A 482 -0.15 22.17 -10.29
C GLN A 482 -1.67 22.02 -10.25
N VAL A 483 -2.34 22.97 -9.61
CA VAL A 483 -3.79 23.06 -9.61
C VAL A 483 -4.22 23.66 -10.94
N ALA A 484 -5.04 22.92 -11.69
CA ALA A 484 -5.63 23.39 -12.94
C ALA A 484 -6.73 24.43 -12.69
N TYR A 485 -6.32 25.67 -12.38
CA TYR A 485 -7.25 26.80 -12.27
C TYR A 485 -7.89 27.12 -13.63
N ARG A 486 -9.04 27.81 -13.59
CA ARG A 486 -9.73 28.31 -14.78
C ARG A 486 -10.02 29.79 -14.65
N GLU A 487 -10.19 30.46 -15.76
CA GLU A 487 -10.67 31.83 -15.80
C GLU A 487 -12.16 31.88 -16.14
N TYR A 488 -12.85 32.90 -15.65
CA TYR A 488 -14.27 33.10 -15.88
C TYR A 488 -14.60 34.58 -16.07
N LEU A 489 -15.52 34.86 -16.98
CA LEU A 489 -15.96 36.23 -17.28
C LEU A 489 -16.86 36.75 -16.16
N GLY A 490 -16.53 37.89 -15.57
CA GLY A 490 -17.25 38.43 -14.42
C GLY A 490 -18.62 39.03 -14.74
N LYS A 491 -18.84 39.49 -15.97
CA LYS A 491 -20.11 40.10 -16.41
C LYS A 491 -20.30 40.03 -17.94
N PRO A 492 -21.53 40.16 -18.44
CA PRO A 492 -21.81 40.31 -19.87
C PRO A 492 -21.16 41.55 -20.48
N VAL A 493 -20.64 41.42 -21.71
CA VAL A 493 -20.02 42.51 -22.46
C VAL A 493 -20.46 42.48 -23.92
N ASP A 494 -20.63 43.67 -24.49
CA ASP A 494 -20.82 43.91 -25.93
C ASP A 494 -19.53 44.56 -26.50
N VAL A 495 -18.95 43.96 -27.53
CA VAL A 495 -17.68 44.38 -28.14
C VAL A 495 -17.85 44.57 -29.64
N ASP A 496 -17.39 45.72 -30.13
CA ASP A 496 -17.26 46.05 -31.54
C ASP A 496 -15.78 46.21 -31.88
N TYR A 497 -15.18 45.16 -32.41
CA TYR A 497 -13.75 45.10 -32.71
C TYR A 497 -13.52 45.19 -34.21
N THR A 498 -12.62 46.09 -34.62
CA THR A 498 -12.18 46.23 -36.02
C THR A 498 -10.69 45.96 -36.14
N HIS A 499 -10.32 44.89 -36.83
CA HIS A 499 -8.96 44.64 -37.29
C HIS A 499 -8.76 45.32 -38.64
N LYS A 500 -7.84 46.29 -38.71
CA LYS A 500 -7.44 46.94 -39.96
C LYS A 500 -5.92 47.12 -39.98
N LYS A 501 -5.23 46.43 -40.89
CA LYS A 501 -3.78 46.56 -41.05
C LYS A 501 -3.40 46.70 -42.53
N GLN A 502 -2.63 47.74 -42.81
CA GLN A 502 -2.14 48.06 -44.15
C GLN A 502 -0.63 48.27 -44.05
N SER A 503 0.13 47.17 -44.07
CA SER A 503 1.59 47.19 -44.00
C SER A 503 2.16 46.42 -45.18
N GLY A 504 2.61 47.13 -46.23
CA GLY A 504 3.48 46.67 -47.33
C GLY A 504 3.08 45.45 -48.19
N GLY A 505 2.12 44.63 -47.76
CA GLY A 505 1.63 43.40 -48.41
C GLY A 505 0.11 43.38 -48.54
N THR A 506 -0.50 42.19 -48.66
CA THR A 506 -1.97 42.04 -48.75
C THR A 506 -2.66 42.69 -47.55
N GLY A 507 -3.62 43.58 -47.81
CA GLY A 507 -4.39 44.26 -46.76
C GLY A 507 -5.14 43.26 -45.88
N GLN A 508 -5.38 43.64 -44.63
CA GLN A 508 -6.17 42.85 -43.69
C GLN A 508 -7.29 43.70 -43.13
N PHE A 509 -8.53 43.22 -43.29
CA PHE A 509 -9.73 43.84 -42.74
C PHE A 509 -10.70 42.79 -42.20
N GLY A 510 -11.20 43.02 -40.98
CA GLY A 510 -12.31 42.27 -40.41
C GLY A 510 -12.89 43.01 -39.22
N ARG A 511 -14.21 43.25 -39.23
CA ARG A 511 -14.93 43.82 -38.09
C ARG A 511 -15.95 42.82 -37.57
N VAL A 512 -15.94 42.61 -36.27
CA VAL A 512 -16.85 41.69 -35.57
C VAL A 512 -17.54 42.41 -34.42
N LYS A 513 -18.85 42.24 -34.33
CA LYS A 513 -19.64 42.69 -33.18
C LYS A 513 -20.21 41.49 -32.46
N VAL A 514 -19.75 41.28 -31.24
CA VAL A 514 -20.05 40.10 -30.43
C VAL A 514 -20.59 40.53 -29.08
N LYS A 515 -21.64 39.83 -28.63
CA LYS A 515 -22.12 39.89 -27.26
C LYS A 515 -21.67 38.62 -26.56
N VAL A 516 -20.91 38.76 -25.48
CA VAL A 516 -20.42 37.63 -24.71
C VAL A 516 -21.02 37.68 -23.32
N THR A 517 -21.67 36.60 -22.93
CA THR A 517 -22.34 36.44 -21.62
C THR A 517 -21.71 35.28 -20.86
N PRO A 518 -21.34 35.47 -19.57
CA PRO A 518 -20.94 34.36 -18.73
C PRO A 518 -22.07 33.32 -18.63
N GLY A 519 -21.74 32.04 -18.78
CA GLY A 519 -22.65 30.92 -18.73
C GLY A 519 -22.71 30.27 -17.34
N GLU A 520 -23.60 29.31 -17.15
CA GLU A 520 -23.63 28.50 -15.93
C GLU A 520 -22.37 27.64 -15.79
N ARG A 521 -21.98 27.29 -14.57
CA ARG A 521 -20.81 26.45 -14.32
C ARG A 521 -20.95 25.10 -15.03
N GLY A 522 -19.95 24.69 -15.79
CA GLY A 522 -19.95 23.46 -16.58
C GLY A 522 -20.78 23.52 -17.87
N SER A 523 -21.32 24.69 -18.26
CA SER A 523 -22.05 24.85 -19.53
C SER A 523 -21.14 24.87 -20.76
N GLY A 524 -19.84 25.04 -20.58
CA GLY A 524 -18.86 25.08 -21.66
C GLY A 524 -18.95 26.36 -22.52
N ILE A 525 -18.33 26.32 -23.70
CA ILE A 525 -18.32 27.47 -24.62
C ILE A 525 -19.32 27.25 -25.74
N THR A 526 -20.35 28.09 -25.79
CA THR A 526 -21.39 28.07 -26.84
C THR A 526 -21.19 29.24 -27.80
N PHE A 527 -21.38 29.00 -29.11
CA PHE A 527 -21.28 30.02 -30.15
C PHE A 527 -22.58 30.05 -30.95
N LYS A 528 -23.19 31.24 -31.05
CA LYS A 528 -24.42 31.49 -31.80
C LYS A 528 -24.17 32.53 -32.88
N ASP A 529 -24.48 32.14 -34.12
CA ASP A 529 -24.47 33.03 -35.28
C ASP A 529 -25.86 33.65 -35.48
N GLU A 530 -25.96 34.97 -35.32
CA GLU A 530 -27.15 35.76 -35.58
C GLU A 530 -26.92 36.80 -36.70
N ILE A 531 -25.90 36.62 -37.55
CA ILE A 531 -25.60 37.54 -38.65
C ILE A 531 -26.78 37.60 -39.64
N LYS A 532 -27.26 38.82 -39.90
CA LYS A 532 -28.32 39.10 -40.88
C LYS A 532 -27.75 39.85 -42.09
N GLY A 533 -28.27 39.58 -43.27
CA GLY A 533 -27.99 40.37 -44.49
C GLY A 533 -26.61 40.15 -45.14
N GLY A 534 -25.81 39.18 -44.70
CA GLY A 534 -24.52 38.86 -45.33
C GLY A 534 -23.38 39.81 -44.97
N ASN A 535 -23.51 40.59 -43.89
CA ASN A 535 -22.48 41.52 -43.39
C ASN A 535 -21.12 40.85 -43.10
N ILE A 536 -21.13 39.53 -42.88
CA ILE A 536 -19.95 38.67 -42.88
C ILE A 536 -20.30 37.43 -43.72
N PRO A 537 -19.47 37.04 -44.71
CA PRO A 537 -19.63 35.77 -45.42
C PRO A 537 -19.59 34.56 -44.48
N LYS A 538 -20.50 33.59 -44.67
CA LYS A 538 -20.60 32.39 -43.82
C LYS A 538 -19.30 31.58 -43.73
N GLU A 539 -18.46 31.66 -44.75
CA GLU A 539 -17.14 31.01 -44.81
C GLU A 539 -16.14 31.56 -43.78
N TYR A 540 -16.31 32.79 -43.30
CA TYR A 540 -15.40 33.39 -42.31
C TYR A 540 -15.87 33.24 -40.87
N ILE A 541 -17.13 32.85 -40.64
CA ILE A 541 -17.70 32.68 -39.29
C ILE A 541 -16.94 31.62 -38.46
N PRO A 542 -16.60 30.43 -39.00
CA PRO A 542 -15.79 29.45 -38.26
C PRO A 542 -14.41 29.98 -37.87
N ALA A 543 -13.82 30.89 -38.67
CA ALA A 543 -12.53 31.49 -38.36
C ALA A 543 -12.62 32.47 -37.18
N ILE A 544 -13.72 33.23 -37.08
CA ILE A 544 -13.99 34.11 -35.94
C ILE A 544 -14.14 33.28 -34.66
N GLU A 545 -14.98 32.23 -34.70
CA GLU A 545 -15.20 31.33 -33.56
C GLU A 545 -13.87 30.70 -33.11
N LYS A 546 -13.09 30.16 -34.05
CA LYS A 546 -11.77 29.60 -33.78
C LYS A 546 -10.85 30.61 -33.10
N GLY A 547 -10.76 31.84 -33.62
CA GLY A 547 -9.94 32.90 -33.03
C GLY A 547 -10.35 33.27 -31.60
N MET A 548 -11.66 33.31 -31.32
CA MET A 548 -12.17 33.56 -29.97
C MET A 548 -11.87 32.38 -29.02
N ARG A 549 -12.12 31.14 -29.45
CA ARG A 549 -11.86 29.92 -28.65
C ARG A 549 -10.36 29.75 -28.33
N GLU A 550 -9.47 29.99 -29.29
CA GLU A 550 -8.02 29.92 -29.07
C GLU A 550 -7.55 30.96 -28.06
N THR A 551 -8.07 32.18 -28.13
CA THR A 551 -7.73 33.23 -27.16
C THR A 551 -8.29 32.93 -25.77
N ALA A 552 -9.49 32.36 -25.70
CA ALA A 552 -10.05 31.90 -24.44
C ALA A 552 -9.21 30.76 -23.84
N ALA A 553 -8.70 29.83 -24.66
CA ALA A 553 -7.83 28.75 -24.20
C ALA A 553 -6.49 29.24 -23.64
N SER A 554 -5.94 30.34 -24.17
CA SER A 554 -4.70 30.95 -23.66
C SER A 554 -4.89 31.79 -22.39
N GLY A 555 -6.12 31.98 -21.92
CA GLY A 555 -6.43 32.86 -20.80
C GLY A 555 -6.18 34.34 -21.08
N SER A 556 -6.48 35.18 -20.10
CA SER A 556 -6.28 36.63 -20.16
C SER A 556 -5.55 37.20 -18.95
N LEU A 557 -5.69 36.61 -17.76
CA LEU A 557 -5.16 37.17 -16.53
C LEU A 557 -3.86 36.50 -16.09
N VAL A 558 -3.92 35.18 -15.90
CA VAL A 558 -2.79 34.33 -15.46
C VAL A 558 -2.46 33.29 -16.53
N GLY A 559 -3.24 33.24 -17.61
CA GLY A 559 -3.02 32.34 -18.74
C GLY A 559 -3.76 31.01 -18.63
N PHE A 560 -4.74 30.91 -17.72
CA PHE A 560 -5.59 29.73 -17.61
C PHE A 560 -6.80 29.82 -18.56
N PRO A 561 -7.30 28.69 -19.09
CA PRO A 561 -8.44 28.71 -20.01
C PRO A 561 -9.67 29.40 -19.42
N ILE A 562 -10.25 30.33 -20.18
CA ILE A 562 -11.55 30.94 -19.88
C ILE A 562 -12.63 29.92 -20.25
N ILE A 563 -13.51 29.58 -19.30
CA ILE A 563 -14.57 28.59 -19.50
C ILE A 563 -15.97 29.18 -19.25
N ASP A 564 -16.98 28.41 -19.63
CA ASP A 564 -18.40 28.66 -19.31
C ASP A 564 -18.92 30.03 -19.77
N PHE A 565 -19.05 30.23 -21.09
CA PHE A 565 -19.60 31.46 -21.66
C PHE A 565 -20.26 31.24 -23.02
N GLU A 566 -21.20 32.13 -23.34
CA GLU A 566 -21.91 32.16 -24.62
C GLU A 566 -21.42 33.35 -25.45
N ILE A 567 -21.09 33.09 -26.71
CA ILE A 567 -20.72 34.08 -27.72
C ILE A 567 -21.88 34.22 -28.70
N VAL A 568 -22.44 35.42 -28.84
CA VAL A 568 -23.43 35.76 -29.87
C VAL A 568 -22.80 36.73 -30.86
N LEU A 569 -22.54 36.25 -32.07
CA LEU A 569 -22.09 37.08 -33.20
C LEU A 569 -23.31 37.65 -33.90
N TYR A 570 -23.57 38.95 -33.74
CA TYR A 570 -24.81 39.57 -34.21
C TYR A 570 -24.63 40.51 -35.40
N ASP A 571 -23.44 41.06 -35.61
CA ASP A 571 -23.16 41.99 -36.71
C ASP A 571 -21.63 42.07 -37.02
N GLY A 572 -21.26 42.73 -38.11
CA GLY A 572 -19.86 42.95 -38.48
C GLY A 572 -19.70 43.61 -39.84
N SER A 573 -18.49 43.62 -40.39
CA SER A 573 -18.25 44.09 -41.76
C SER A 573 -17.00 43.45 -42.36
N TYR A 574 -17.04 43.20 -43.67
CA TYR A 574 -15.91 42.73 -44.46
C TYR A 574 -15.58 43.71 -45.61
N HIS A 575 -14.43 43.53 -46.24
CA HIS A 575 -13.98 44.26 -47.42
C HIS A 575 -13.59 43.26 -48.50
N ASP A 576 -14.09 43.43 -49.73
CA ASP A 576 -14.01 42.40 -50.77
C ASP A 576 -12.57 41.98 -51.15
N VAL A 577 -11.59 42.86 -50.93
CA VAL A 577 -10.18 42.63 -51.31
C VAL A 577 -9.28 42.33 -50.10
N ASP A 578 -9.60 42.90 -48.94
CA ASP A 578 -8.70 42.89 -47.77
C ASP A 578 -9.18 41.93 -46.67
N SER A 579 -10.37 41.36 -46.80
CA SER A 579 -10.88 40.35 -45.87
C SER A 579 -10.46 38.94 -46.29
N SER A 580 -10.13 38.12 -45.30
CA SER A 580 -9.81 36.71 -45.46
C SER A 580 -10.17 35.96 -44.17
N ALA A 581 -10.24 34.63 -44.22
CA ALA A 581 -10.43 33.80 -43.03
C ALA A 581 -9.38 34.12 -41.95
N LEU A 582 -8.11 34.34 -42.33
CA LEU A 582 -7.05 34.73 -41.40
C LEU A 582 -7.29 36.11 -40.77
N ALA A 583 -7.77 37.09 -41.54
CA ALA A 583 -8.08 38.42 -41.02
C ALA A 583 -9.22 38.38 -39.99
N PHE A 584 -10.25 37.55 -40.23
CA PHE A 584 -11.36 37.33 -39.30
C PHE A 584 -10.97 36.47 -38.08
N GLU A 585 -10.04 35.52 -38.22
CA GLU A 585 -9.45 34.80 -37.07
C GLU A 585 -8.70 35.77 -36.15
N ILE A 586 -7.88 36.67 -36.72
CA ILE A 586 -7.20 37.73 -35.95
C ILE A 586 -8.20 38.70 -35.31
N ALA A 587 -9.26 39.07 -36.03
CA ALA A 587 -10.34 39.89 -35.49
C ALA A 587 -11.05 39.21 -34.31
N GLY A 588 -11.34 37.91 -34.41
CA GLY A 588 -11.89 37.10 -33.30
C GLY A 588 -10.96 37.07 -32.09
N ARG A 589 -9.65 36.87 -32.31
CA ARG A 589 -8.65 36.93 -31.23
C ARG A 589 -8.63 38.30 -30.54
N GLY A 590 -8.65 39.37 -31.33
CA GLY A 590 -8.70 40.75 -30.82
C GLY A 590 -9.98 41.04 -30.02
N ALA A 591 -11.13 40.61 -30.53
CA ALA A 591 -12.41 40.76 -29.86
C ALA A 591 -12.44 40.04 -28.50
N MET A 592 -11.95 38.80 -28.43
CA MET A 592 -11.93 38.04 -27.17
C MET A 592 -11.01 38.68 -26.11
N ARG A 593 -9.87 39.25 -26.50
CA ARG A 593 -9.01 40.01 -25.57
C ARG A 593 -9.73 41.22 -24.97
N GLU A 594 -10.46 41.96 -25.81
CA GLU A 594 -11.23 43.12 -25.36
C GLU A 594 -12.43 42.71 -24.48
N VAL A 595 -13.08 41.57 -24.80
CA VAL A 595 -14.11 40.96 -23.95
C VAL A 595 -13.54 40.65 -22.57
N ALA A 596 -12.43 39.91 -22.50
CA ALA A 596 -11.81 39.51 -21.23
C ALA A 596 -11.44 40.72 -20.37
N GLN A 597 -10.86 41.77 -20.98
CA GLN A 597 -10.51 43.01 -20.29
C GLN A 597 -11.74 43.76 -19.75
N LYS A 598 -12.81 43.89 -20.55
CA LYS A 598 -14.01 44.64 -20.16
C LYS A 598 -14.91 43.86 -19.19
N ALA A 599 -14.97 42.55 -19.33
CA ALA A 599 -15.78 41.67 -18.48
C ALA A 599 -15.19 41.59 -17.06
N GLY A 600 -13.87 41.72 -16.96
CA GLY A 600 -13.14 41.35 -15.77
C GLY A 600 -13.05 39.83 -15.65
N ILE A 601 -11.91 39.34 -15.18
CA ILE A 601 -11.66 37.92 -15.03
C ILE A 601 -11.72 37.54 -13.54
N LYS A 602 -12.49 36.50 -13.26
CA LYS A 602 -12.52 35.78 -11.99
C LYS A 602 -11.73 34.48 -12.14
N LEU A 603 -11.03 34.08 -11.10
CA LEU A 603 -10.30 32.82 -11.05
C LEU A 603 -11.20 31.75 -10.43
N LEU A 604 -11.18 30.55 -11.01
CA LEU A 604 -11.87 29.38 -10.47
C LEU A 604 -10.85 28.32 -10.05
N GLU A 605 -11.12 27.65 -8.94
CA GLU A 605 -10.39 26.48 -8.47
C GLU A 605 -11.25 25.22 -8.54
N PRO A 606 -10.62 24.05 -8.73
CA PRO A 606 -11.34 22.78 -8.70
C PRO A 606 -11.73 22.42 -7.25
N ILE A 607 -13.01 22.12 -7.08
CA ILE A 607 -13.60 21.62 -5.84
C ILE A 607 -13.74 20.10 -5.95
N MET A 608 -13.26 19.41 -4.91
CA MET A 608 -13.31 17.97 -4.77
C MET A 608 -14.48 17.57 -3.87
N LYS A 609 -15.25 16.56 -4.26
CA LYS A 609 -16.12 15.85 -3.34
C LYS A 609 -15.24 14.89 -2.54
N VAL A 610 -15.11 15.13 -1.24
CA VAL A 610 -14.29 14.38 -0.28
C VAL A 610 -15.21 13.54 0.60
N GLU A 611 -14.83 12.28 0.80
CA GLU A 611 -15.48 11.37 1.75
C GLU A 611 -14.43 10.89 2.75
N VAL A 612 -14.64 11.10 4.04
CA VAL A 612 -13.75 10.66 5.12
C VAL A 612 -14.45 9.63 5.99
N VAL A 613 -13.85 8.45 6.14
CA VAL A 613 -14.33 7.39 7.03
C VAL A 613 -13.46 7.38 8.28
N THR A 614 -14.07 7.58 9.45
CA THR A 614 -13.36 7.72 10.73
C THR A 614 -14.14 7.08 11.88
N PRO A 615 -13.48 6.60 12.94
CA PRO A 615 -14.15 6.27 14.19
C PRO A 615 -14.93 7.46 14.78
N GLU A 616 -16.04 7.17 15.48
CA GLU A 616 -16.90 8.20 16.07
C GLU A 616 -16.14 9.17 17.02
N GLU A 617 -15.15 8.65 17.75
CA GLU A 617 -14.30 9.41 18.66
C GLU A 617 -13.56 10.59 17.99
N PHE A 618 -13.23 10.49 16.70
CA PHE A 618 -12.49 11.53 15.96
C PHE A 618 -13.35 12.33 14.99
N MET A 619 -14.68 12.11 14.97
CA MET A 619 -15.57 12.77 14.01
C MET A 619 -15.52 14.30 14.14
N GLY A 620 -15.45 14.81 15.37
CA GLY A 620 -15.35 16.25 15.64
C GLY A 620 -14.08 16.88 15.07
N ASP A 621 -12.94 16.20 15.22
CA ASP A 621 -11.64 16.67 14.70
C ASP A 621 -11.60 16.66 13.18
N VAL A 622 -12.15 15.61 12.53
CA VAL A 622 -12.27 15.54 11.07
C VAL A 622 -13.08 16.70 10.51
N ILE A 623 -14.26 16.97 11.10
CA ILE A 623 -15.11 18.09 10.67
C ILE A 623 -14.40 19.43 10.89
N GLY A 624 -13.69 19.59 12.01
CA GLY A 624 -12.90 20.78 12.31
C GLY A 624 -11.80 21.04 11.27
N ASP A 625 -11.02 20.03 10.92
CA ASP A 625 -9.93 20.15 9.94
C ASP A 625 -10.46 20.44 8.52
N LEU A 626 -11.50 19.72 8.07
CA LEU A 626 -12.13 19.97 6.77
C LEU A 626 -12.66 21.42 6.67
N ASN A 627 -13.31 21.93 7.71
CA ASN A 627 -13.75 23.33 7.74
C ASN A 627 -12.57 24.31 7.68
N SER A 628 -11.49 24.05 8.41
CA SER A 628 -10.27 24.89 8.36
C SER A 628 -9.66 24.94 6.95
N ARG A 629 -9.85 23.88 6.16
CA ARG A 629 -9.44 23.75 4.76
C ARG A 629 -10.41 24.35 3.77
N ARG A 630 -11.42 25.11 4.20
CA ARG A 630 -12.52 25.66 3.36
C ARG A 630 -13.43 24.56 2.81
N GLY A 631 -13.45 23.39 3.43
CA GLY A 631 -14.39 22.33 3.11
C GLY A 631 -15.80 22.68 3.59
N GLN A 632 -16.79 22.42 2.74
CA GLN A 632 -18.20 22.57 3.06
C GLN A 632 -18.81 21.19 3.31
N ILE A 633 -19.09 20.88 4.57
CA ILE A 633 -19.72 19.61 4.96
C ILE A 633 -21.09 19.49 4.28
N GLN A 634 -21.30 18.40 3.53
CA GLN A 634 -22.56 18.08 2.87
C GLN A 634 -23.44 17.21 3.77
N GLY A 635 -22.85 16.33 4.55
CA GLY A 635 -23.55 15.44 5.46
C GLY A 635 -22.63 14.49 6.20
N THR A 636 -23.22 13.78 7.16
CA THR A 636 -22.58 12.69 7.90
C THR A 636 -23.48 11.46 7.81
N ASP A 637 -22.89 10.29 7.61
CA ASP A 637 -23.60 9.01 7.59
C ASP A 637 -22.87 7.98 8.46
N THR A 638 -23.57 6.93 8.90
CA THR A 638 -22.99 5.86 9.72
C THR A 638 -22.84 4.59 8.88
N ARG A 639 -21.62 4.07 8.80
CA ARG A 639 -21.30 2.85 8.06
C ARG A 639 -20.67 1.82 8.99
N GLY A 640 -21.51 0.94 9.54
CA GLY A 640 -21.09 -0.08 10.51
C GLY A 640 -20.61 0.55 11.82
N ASN A 641 -19.35 0.33 12.19
CA ASN A 641 -18.71 0.91 13.37
C ASN A 641 -17.94 2.21 13.09
N ALA A 642 -18.03 2.75 11.87
CA ALA A 642 -17.38 3.99 11.47
C ALA A 642 -18.40 5.07 11.06
N GLN A 643 -18.00 6.33 11.19
CA GLN A 643 -18.72 7.48 10.70
C GLN A 643 -18.11 7.95 9.38
N VAL A 644 -18.96 8.39 8.47
CA VAL A 644 -18.61 8.91 7.14
C VAL A 644 -18.93 10.40 7.12
N VAL A 645 -17.97 11.22 6.73
CA VAL A 645 -18.12 12.68 6.58
C VAL A 645 -17.95 13.04 5.11
N GLU A 646 -19.01 13.56 4.48
CA GLU A 646 -18.95 14.07 3.11
C GLU A 646 -18.74 15.59 3.10
N ALA A 647 -17.80 16.08 2.29
CA ALA A 647 -17.52 17.51 2.16
C ALA A 647 -17.12 17.90 0.74
N ASN A 648 -17.36 19.15 0.36
CA ASN A 648 -16.81 19.76 -0.84
C ASN A 648 -15.64 20.66 -0.47
N THR A 649 -14.42 20.31 -0.88
CA THR A 649 -13.19 21.00 -0.46
C THR A 649 -12.32 21.36 -1.66
N PRO A 650 -11.70 22.56 -1.70
CA PRO A 650 -10.78 22.92 -2.77
C PRO A 650 -9.58 21.98 -2.85
N LEU A 651 -9.24 21.50 -4.06
CA LEU A 651 -8.10 20.59 -4.27
C LEU A 651 -6.78 21.16 -3.72
N ALA A 652 -6.57 22.48 -3.89
CA ALA A 652 -5.38 23.18 -3.41
C ALA A 652 -5.15 23.03 -1.89
N ASN A 653 -6.24 22.85 -1.13
CA ASN A 653 -6.20 22.71 0.33
C ASN A 653 -6.17 21.25 0.79
N MET A 654 -6.26 20.29 -0.14
CA MET A 654 -6.21 18.85 0.15
C MET A 654 -4.81 18.25 0.03
N PHE A 655 -3.82 19.01 -0.49
CA PHE A 655 -2.43 18.56 -0.53
C PHE A 655 -1.92 18.24 0.88
N GLY A 656 -1.38 17.03 1.05
CA GLY A 656 -0.91 16.53 2.35
C GLY A 656 -2.01 16.24 3.37
N TYR A 657 -3.30 16.23 2.99
CA TYR A 657 -4.40 15.98 3.93
C TYR A 657 -4.29 14.63 4.65
N VAL A 658 -3.81 13.58 3.97
CA VAL A 658 -3.55 12.25 4.59
C VAL A 658 -2.73 12.38 5.88
N ASN A 659 -1.69 13.23 5.89
CA ASN A 659 -0.76 13.34 7.00
C ASN A 659 -1.44 13.95 8.22
N SER A 660 -2.14 15.06 8.02
CA SER A 660 -2.93 15.69 9.09
C SER A 660 -4.00 14.72 9.59
N LEU A 661 -4.77 14.11 8.67
CA LEU A 661 -5.82 13.14 9.00
C LEU A 661 -5.28 11.99 9.85
N ARG A 662 -4.20 11.34 9.42
CA ARG A 662 -3.57 10.26 10.19
C ARG A 662 -3.08 10.72 11.54
N SER A 663 -2.53 11.94 11.65
CA SER A 663 -2.01 12.45 12.91
C SER A 663 -3.08 12.60 13.98
N PHE A 664 -4.21 13.26 13.69
CA PHE A 664 -5.25 13.50 14.69
C PHE A 664 -6.23 12.32 14.86
N THR A 665 -6.31 11.41 13.89
CA THR A 665 -7.13 10.17 13.99
C THR A 665 -6.33 8.94 14.42
N GLN A 666 -5.07 9.12 14.81
CA GLN A 666 -4.15 8.02 15.17
C GLN A 666 -4.02 6.97 14.05
N GLY A 667 -4.15 7.38 12.79
CA GLY A 667 -4.07 6.52 11.61
C GLY A 667 -5.31 5.66 11.35
N ARG A 668 -6.41 5.86 12.08
CA ARG A 668 -7.64 5.05 11.95
C ARG A 668 -8.61 5.56 10.88
N ALA A 669 -8.43 6.78 10.38
CA ALA A 669 -9.28 7.32 9.32
C ALA A 669 -8.67 7.18 7.93
N ASN A 670 -9.55 7.01 6.95
CA ASN A 670 -9.24 7.03 5.52
C ASN A 670 -10.09 8.08 4.82
N TYR A 671 -9.65 8.56 3.65
CA TYR A 671 -10.48 9.41 2.81
C TYR A 671 -10.36 9.04 1.33
N SER A 672 -11.37 9.43 0.57
CA SER A 672 -11.35 9.43 -0.89
C SER A 672 -11.80 10.79 -1.40
N MET A 673 -11.42 11.14 -2.63
CA MET A 673 -11.89 12.36 -3.28
C MET A 673 -12.05 12.21 -4.78
N ILE A 674 -13.07 12.86 -5.34
CA ILE A 674 -13.34 12.93 -6.78
C ILE A 674 -13.60 14.37 -7.20
N PHE A 675 -13.29 14.72 -8.44
CA PHE A 675 -13.62 16.04 -8.97
C PHE A 675 -15.14 16.27 -8.93
N SER A 676 -15.57 17.41 -8.41
CA SER A 676 -16.97 17.81 -8.38
C SER A 676 -17.27 18.89 -9.42
N HIS A 677 -16.69 20.08 -9.26
CA HIS A 677 -16.93 21.23 -10.11
C HIS A 677 -15.86 22.30 -9.91
N TYR A 678 -15.92 23.38 -10.69
CA TYR A 678 -15.11 24.58 -10.49
C TYR A 678 -15.90 25.65 -9.73
N ASP A 679 -15.27 26.27 -8.73
CA ASP A 679 -15.87 27.37 -7.97
C ASP A 679 -14.93 28.58 -7.84
N GLU A 680 -15.48 29.74 -7.50
CA GLU A 680 -14.76 31.00 -7.44
C GLU A 680 -13.73 31.04 -6.30
N VAL A 681 -12.49 31.39 -6.65
CA VAL A 681 -11.41 31.53 -5.67
C VAL A 681 -11.63 32.78 -4.81
N PRO A 682 -11.53 32.67 -3.47
CA PRO A 682 -11.57 33.83 -2.58
C PRO A 682 -10.52 34.89 -2.94
N ALA A 683 -10.86 36.16 -2.75
CA ALA A 683 -10.06 37.28 -3.25
C ALA A 683 -8.60 37.30 -2.74
N ASN A 684 -8.36 36.85 -1.50
CA ASN A 684 -7.02 36.73 -0.93
C ASN A 684 -6.19 35.64 -1.64
N VAL A 685 -6.75 34.44 -1.84
CA VAL A 685 -6.07 33.34 -2.53
C VAL A 685 -5.85 33.70 -4.01
N ALA A 686 -6.81 34.36 -4.65
CA ALA A 686 -6.68 34.81 -6.03
C ALA A 686 -5.54 35.83 -6.21
N ALA A 687 -5.23 36.64 -5.19
CA ALA A 687 -4.09 37.56 -5.23
C ALA A 687 -2.75 36.80 -5.12
N GLU A 688 -2.65 35.83 -4.21
CA GLU A 688 -1.45 34.99 -4.06
C GLU A 688 -1.15 34.17 -5.32
N VAL A 689 -2.18 33.58 -5.95
CA VAL A 689 -2.01 32.81 -7.19
C VAL A 689 -1.50 33.69 -8.31
N LYS A 690 -1.98 34.95 -8.40
CA LYS A 690 -1.46 35.92 -9.37
C LYS A 690 -0.01 36.28 -9.11
N GLU A 691 0.40 36.43 -7.85
CA GLU A 691 1.78 36.78 -7.51
C GLU A 691 2.76 35.63 -7.75
N LYS A 692 2.34 34.38 -7.52
CA LYS A 692 3.19 33.19 -7.76
C LYS A 692 3.38 32.85 -9.24
N LEU A 693 2.43 33.22 -10.09
CA LEU A 693 2.39 32.82 -11.51
C LEU A 693 2.62 33.99 -12.49
N ALA A 694 2.73 35.23 -11.98
CA ALA A 694 3.23 36.39 -12.72
C ALA A 694 4.77 36.38 -12.76
#